data_AF-A0A9W4JDR3-F1
#
_entry.id   AF-A0A9W4JDR3-F1
#
_cell.length_a   1.000
_cell.length_b   1.000
_cell.length_c   1.000
_cell.angle_alpha   90.00
_cell.angle_beta   90.00
_cell.angle_gamma   90.00
#
_symmetry.space_group_name_H-M   'P 1'
#
loop_
_entity.id
_entity.type
_entity.pdbx_description
1 polymer ?
#
loop_
_entity_poly.entity_id
_entity_poly.type
_entity_poly.pdbx_seq_one_letter_code
_entity_poly.pdbx_strand_id
1 'polypeptide(L)'
;MDLTSPSSRLRSTSCPGAFYCADAPFKQKQNCRQRRYSEASLRLTKTGQYGLRKAVLGILMNRLSEGGVDVQHLDPALLNHCLPKDCNNTDWEMMIHTPLKAPDHVVSRALDLRLAENTELKLKGEQRSVLYVRSFQLSKKQLCDVITQFSQARPEAATTATWSECLELLKPNDSVYIRYVGRTERSALLRHRHDIALKSIKSGFLAKFLEALKRTHPSVIDTATIYELPGICLRQFCESKEQILIALLGLPSLVNQRLCETRSFVPTKSHQSAFVSLETDTFLALSSSKLQPVSQGLIVAWATKIQEYTRAHKLSVSRSTRQALEFSDALRLAITRQAQASMINGKFVVCLTIGAEMSLEAWRNAGEFFSGTSDSARRMSDHLRRLWSWETGKPVNDEHLKLLISAGLLPFINLSPWLKVEGKDLQQAIRFAKDYVVLTKPMIILTLGARASSSAASGFNHPFGYPASQKLDDRVGKLDLVDCEGVLSIQISSFHPGKGRYCRNPATFNEVFNVTLWIFLFTINVCLKSSELFQNHTRKNWCRHIKATVDDKLHKSGTYDLLNSMKEKLRSEGPGSRSLLSPQKCIESLTKTTTDRFLFIGFALGSPMSPQRKQQARELWDLNIPELHDHITRENRIGWWTWACELEEGTSFFAHASVSGMIKTAGALKNAFSSLKIQSSRLLQAFPQGISYAPLSMHQSENSEDMLLLNRPSSRIPKGMTLQVAVGLITSAMLDKLRPSQVAEAHRKTKGKIVPQFLQHLNGSEVYAWSNGGVAIYWKSGRGENVTFNLHIPLSSLDLGLTAQRFIFFTPHGIDLQDETGTPYRTQQGTLGHRNLATVPVCRLNDCQDDSTMGPRLVELWEQETNLCWEVTIGNMALTQNNQTPIAARYFHGSSLGLVHLGWKKASLLQPYENTPLPADALWLVWMCLQRYWPNGGILFIGDPLKWPLRTDNFWAKFREFLAGGKYRNHPQYTPLSAWAHDMTHPRKTAQLKRNLEFLCTIISQKKVQCRDHARRRIENKDVKIAGTELSISTPRSDIAFV
;
A
#
# COMPACT_ATOMS: atom_id res chain seq x y z
N MET A 1 -17.48 -20.74 74.80
CA MET A 1 -17.53 -19.55 73.92
C MET A 1 -17.44 -20.05 72.48
N ASP A 2 -18.35 -20.89 71.99
CA ASP A 2 -19.77 -20.62 71.63
C ASP A 2 -19.84 -19.47 70.62
N LEU A 3 -20.24 -19.62 69.35
CA LEU A 3 -21.39 -20.38 68.83
C LEU A 3 -21.16 -20.96 67.40
N THR A 4 -22.01 -21.96 67.16
CA THR A 4 -22.15 -22.98 66.12
C THR A 4 -22.59 -22.55 64.71
N SER A 5 -22.31 -23.44 63.75
CA SER A 5 -22.99 -23.63 62.44
C SER A 5 -24.53 -23.70 62.51
N PRO A 6 -25.26 -23.70 61.36
CA PRO A 6 -25.68 -25.01 60.84
C PRO A 6 -25.83 -25.13 59.30
N SER A 7 -26.08 -26.38 58.92
CA SER A 7 -26.11 -27.04 57.63
C SER A 7 -27.50 -27.09 56.96
N SER A 8 -27.46 -27.53 55.68
CA SER A 8 -28.46 -28.33 54.93
C SER A 8 -29.63 -27.63 54.20
N ARG A 9 -29.78 -27.95 52.90
CA ARG A 9 -30.89 -28.81 52.39
C ARG A 9 -30.74 -29.14 50.90
N LEU A 10 -30.74 -30.45 50.64
CA LEU A 10 -30.98 -31.12 49.36
C LEU A 10 -32.43 -30.94 48.90
N ARG A 11 -32.67 -30.77 47.59
CA ARG A 11 -33.85 -31.29 46.90
C ARG A 11 -33.48 -31.75 45.49
N SER A 12 -33.65 -33.05 45.27
CA SER A 12 -33.77 -33.74 43.99
C SER A 12 -35.16 -33.49 43.39
N THR A 13 -35.26 -33.27 42.08
CA THR A 13 -36.41 -33.74 41.28
C THR A 13 -36.01 -33.91 39.81
N SER A 14 -36.31 -35.12 39.36
CA SER A 14 -36.34 -35.74 38.04
C SER A 14 -36.84 -34.92 36.84
N CYS A 15 -36.31 -35.28 35.66
CA CYS A 15 -36.87 -35.05 34.32
C CYS A 15 -38.34 -35.52 34.19
N PRO A 16 -39.11 -34.97 33.23
CA PRO A 16 -39.18 -35.63 31.92
C PRO A 16 -39.41 -34.69 30.71
N GLY A 17 -39.24 -35.22 29.50
CA GLY A 17 -40.05 -34.80 28.35
C GLY A 17 -39.30 -34.36 27.10
N ALA A 18 -39.04 -35.31 26.21
CA ALA A 18 -38.72 -35.07 24.80
C ALA A 18 -39.94 -34.48 24.06
N PHE A 19 -39.72 -33.51 23.16
CA PHE A 19 -40.68 -33.19 22.10
C PHE A 19 -39.99 -32.86 20.77
N TYR A 20 -40.51 -33.51 19.74
CA TYR A 20 -40.19 -33.45 18.32
C TYR A 20 -40.25 -32.03 17.73
N CYS A 21 -39.30 -31.68 16.86
CA CYS A 21 -39.45 -30.59 15.89
C CYS A 21 -40.12 -31.13 14.62
N ALA A 22 -41.27 -30.57 14.27
CA ALA A 22 -41.94 -30.76 12.98
C ALA A 22 -41.69 -29.54 12.10
N ASP A 23 -41.35 -29.81 10.84
CA ASP A 23 -41.20 -28.86 9.75
C ASP A 23 -42.50 -28.12 9.41
N ALA A 24 -42.41 -26.81 9.14
CA ALA A 24 -43.45 -26.08 8.42
C ALA A 24 -42.85 -24.97 7.52
N PRO A 25 -43.36 -24.77 6.29
CA PRO A 25 -42.71 -23.98 5.25
C PRO A 25 -43.04 -22.48 5.31
N PHE A 26 -42.03 -21.65 5.06
CA PHE A 26 -42.13 -20.19 4.99
C PHE A 26 -42.84 -19.73 3.71
N LYS A 27 -44.06 -19.18 3.84
CA LYS A 27 -44.70 -18.35 2.81
C LYS A 27 -44.29 -16.88 2.98
N GLN A 28 -43.66 -16.32 1.96
CA GLN A 28 -43.18 -14.94 1.89
C GLN A 28 -44.35 -14.00 1.55
N LYS A 29 -44.76 -13.12 2.49
CA LYS A 29 -45.64 -11.97 2.22
C LYS A 29 -44.84 -10.67 2.37
N GLN A 30 -44.80 -9.89 1.29
CA GLN A 30 -44.32 -8.51 1.26
C GLN A 30 -45.19 -7.65 2.18
N ASN A 31 -44.62 -7.11 3.25
CA ASN A 31 -45.20 -6.04 4.05
C ASN A 31 -44.18 -4.90 4.16
N CYS A 32 -44.58 -3.71 3.72
CA CYS A 32 -43.87 -2.45 3.89
C CYS A 32 -43.51 -2.23 5.37
N ARG A 33 -42.22 -2.32 5.71
CA ARG A 33 -41.70 -2.11 7.06
C ARG A 33 -41.58 -0.61 7.37
N GLN A 34 -42.60 -0.03 8.01
CA GLN A 34 -42.34 1.02 9.01
C GLN A 34 -41.50 0.38 10.12
N ARG A 35 -40.27 0.88 10.35
CA ARG A 35 -39.42 0.41 11.45
C ARG A 35 -40.13 0.67 12.78
N ARG A 36 -40.59 -0.40 13.45
CA ARG A 36 -40.80 -0.36 14.91
C ARG A 36 -39.46 0.09 15.52
N TYR A 37 -39.47 1.17 16.31
CA TYR A 37 -38.31 1.59 17.09
C TYR A 37 -37.78 0.38 17.85
N SER A 38 -36.47 0.14 17.80
CA SER A 38 -35.87 -0.92 18.61
C SER A 38 -36.14 -0.64 20.09
N GLU A 39 -36.27 -1.67 20.92
CA GLU A 39 -36.46 -1.49 22.37
C GLU A 39 -35.35 -0.58 22.97
N ALA A 40 -34.14 -0.63 22.40
CA ALA A 40 -33.03 0.25 22.75
C ALA A 40 -33.29 1.74 22.41
N SER A 41 -33.93 2.04 21.28
CA SER A 41 -34.34 3.40 20.90
C SER A 41 -35.42 3.97 21.84
N LEU A 42 -36.35 3.12 22.29
CA LEU A 42 -37.37 3.51 23.27
C LEU A 42 -36.76 3.82 24.66
N ARG A 43 -35.67 3.13 25.03
CA ARG A 43 -34.94 3.41 26.28
C ARG A 43 -34.20 4.76 26.25
N LEU A 44 -33.80 5.25 25.08
CA LEU A 44 -33.12 6.55 24.94
C LEU A 44 -34.10 7.74 24.92
N THR A 45 -35.32 7.56 24.40
CA THR A 45 -36.23 8.67 24.08
C THR A 45 -37.07 9.22 25.25
N LYS A 46 -37.06 8.57 26.44
CA LYS A 46 -37.95 8.94 27.56
C LYS A 46 -37.29 9.03 28.94
N THR A 47 -36.01 9.39 29.01
CA THR A 47 -35.29 9.45 30.29
C THR A 47 -34.62 10.82 30.52
N GLY A 48 -34.56 11.25 31.79
CA GLY A 48 -33.74 12.40 32.18
C GLY A 48 -32.25 12.10 32.04
N GLN A 49 -31.38 13.10 32.23
CA GLN A 49 -29.93 13.01 32.00
C GLN A 49 -29.28 11.75 32.59
N TYR A 50 -29.63 11.40 33.83
CA TYR A 50 -29.10 10.21 34.51
C TYR A 50 -29.49 8.90 33.79
N GLY A 51 -30.75 8.81 33.33
CA GLY A 51 -31.22 7.64 32.58
C GLY A 51 -30.59 7.54 31.20
N LEU A 52 -30.43 8.66 30.49
CA LEU A 52 -29.71 8.70 29.21
C LEU A 52 -28.26 8.25 29.40
N ARG A 53 -27.57 8.80 30.41
CA ARG A 53 -26.19 8.42 30.75
C ARG A 53 -26.06 6.93 31.06
N LYS A 54 -26.97 6.38 31.86
CA LYS A 54 -27.01 4.94 32.18
C LYS A 54 -27.27 4.07 30.94
N ALA A 55 -28.16 4.49 30.05
CA ALA A 55 -28.46 3.79 28.81
C ALA A 55 -27.26 3.76 27.86
N VAL A 56 -26.62 4.92 27.63
CA VAL A 56 -25.41 5.03 26.80
C VAL A 56 -24.26 4.20 27.39
N LEU A 57 -24.06 4.25 28.71
CA LEU A 57 -23.07 3.41 29.40
C LEU A 57 -23.32 1.92 29.16
N GLY A 58 -24.56 1.45 29.30
CA GLY A 58 -24.91 0.05 29.04
C GLY A 58 -24.63 -0.36 27.59
N ILE A 59 -24.95 0.51 26.62
CA ILE A 59 -24.65 0.27 25.20
C ILE A 59 -23.14 0.21 24.95
N LEU A 60 -22.37 1.12 25.55
CA LEU A 60 -20.91 1.14 25.44
C LEU A 60 -20.29 -0.13 26.02
N MET A 61 -20.69 -0.53 27.23
CA MET A 61 -20.18 -1.76 27.85
C MET A 61 -20.51 -2.99 27.01
N ASN A 62 -21.72 -3.09 26.47
CA ASN A 62 -22.09 -4.19 25.57
C ASN A 62 -21.23 -4.19 24.31
N ARG A 63 -21.07 -3.05 23.64
CA ARG A 63 -20.24 -2.96 22.42
C ARG A 63 -18.75 -3.22 22.68
N LEU A 64 -18.23 -2.77 23.82
CA LEU A 64 -16.86 -3.04 24.25
C LEU A 64 -16.66 -4.54 24.51
N SER A 65 -17.59 -5.16 25.24
CA SER A 65 -17.60 -6.61 25.50
C SER A 65 -17.70 -7.43 24.21
N GLU A 66 -18.63 -7.10 23.30
CA GLU A 66 -18.74 -7.69 21.96
C GLU A 66 -17.46 -7.48 21.12
N GLY A 67 -16.79 -6.34 21.33
CA GLY A 67 -15.49 -6.02 20.75
C GLY A 67 -14.30 -6.74 21.38
N GLY A 68 -14.52 -7.57 22.41
CA GLY A 68 -13.50 -8.34 23.12
C GLY A 68 -12.72 -7.54 24.17
N VAL A 69 -13.25 -6.41 24.64
CA VAL A 69 -12.68 -5.63 25.75
C VAL A 69 -13.17 -6.22 27.05
N ASP A 70 -12.25 -6.47 27.99
CA ASP A 70 -12.60 -6.87 29.34
C ASP A 70 -13.18 -5.68 30.12
N VAL A 71 -14.52 -5.62 30.15
CA VAL A 71 -15.26 -4.56 30.83
C VAL A 71 -15.26 -4.69 32.35
N GLN A 72 -14.86 -5.83 32.93
CA GLN A 72 -14.86 -6.03 34.38
C GLN A 72 -13.72 -5.24 35.05
N HIS A 73 -12.61 -5.06 34.34
CA HIS A 73 -11.43 -4.34 34.81
C HIS A 73 -11.31 -2.92 34.23
N LEU A 74 -12.34 -2.45 33.50
CA LEU A 74 -12.32 -1.13 32.88
C LEU A 74 -12.65 -0.06 33.92
N ASP A 75 -11.69 0.82 34.21
CA ASP A 75 -11.90 1.96 35.10
C ASP A 75 -13.08 2.83 34.59
N PRO A 76 -14.17 3.00 35.37
CA PRO A 76 -15.31 3.82 34.99
C PRO A 76 -14.94 5.27 34.62
N ALA A 77 -13.87 5.82 35.20
CA ALA A 77 -13.41 7.17 34.89
C ALA A 77 -12.97 7.33 33.42
N LEU A 78 -12.53 6.25 32.78
CA LEU A 78 -12.14 6.24 31.38
C LEU A 78 -13.33 6.36 30.41
N LEU A 79 -14.56 6.11 30.86
CA LEU A 79 -15.76 6.20 30.03
C LEU A 79 -16.35 7.62 30.00
N ASN A 80 -15.99 8.46 30.98
CA ASN A 80 -16.63 9.75 31.20
C ASN A 80 -16.63 10.69 29.98
N HIS A 81 -15.61 10.61 29.10
CA HIS A 81 -15.53 11.46 27.91
C HIS A 81 -16.50 11.05 26.78
N CYS A 82 -17.10 9.86 26.87
CA CYS A 82 -18.06 9.33 25.90
C CYS A 82 -19.48 9.21 26.46
N LEU A 83 -19.75 9.82 27.62
CA LEU A 83 -21.06 9.78 28.27
C LEU A 83 -21.79 11.13 28.15
N PRO A 84 -23.13 11.12 28.02
CA PRO A 84 -23.95 12.32 27.97
C PRO A 84 -23.63 13.31 29.10
N LYS A 85 -23.42 14.58 28.71
CA LYS A 85 -23.32 15.74 29.59
C LYS A 85 -24.60 16.59 29.58
N ASP A 86 -25.50 16.35 28.63
CA ASP A 86 -26.78 17.04 28.44
C ASP A 86 -27.95 16.04 28.32
N CYS A 87 -29.18 16.56 28.19
CA CYS A 87 -30.41 15.78 28.03
C CYS A 87 -30.83 15.62 26.56
N ASN A 88 -29.92 15.77 25.60
CA ASN A 88 -30.27 15.76 24.17
C ASN A 88 -30.40 14.33 23.64
N ASN A 89 -31.53 13.68 23.97
CA ASN A 89 -31.81 12.29 23.61
C ASN A 89 -31.73 12.06 22.09
N THR A 90 -32.14 13.02 21.27
CA THR A 90 -32.17 12.92 19.80
C THR A 90 -30.76 12.85 19.20
N ASP A 91 -29.84 13.69 19.65
CA ASP A 91 -28.45 13.71 19.17
C ASP A 91 -27.74 12.38 19.51
N TRP A 92 -27.93 11.88 20.74
CA TRP A 92 -27.36 10.61 21.19
C TRP A 92 -27.98 9.40 20.49
N GLU A 93 -29.29 9.39 20.27
CA GLU A 93 -29.97 8.33 19.51
C GLU A 93 -29.43 8.26 18.07
N MET A 94 -29.30 9.42 17.42
CA MET A 94 -28.76 9.50 16.06
C MET A 94 -27.31 9.01 15.99
N MET A 95 -26.48 9.41 16.95
CA MET A 95 -25.07 9.00 17.03
C MET A 95 -24.91 7.50 17.30
N ILE A 96 -25.78 6.90 18.12
CA ILE A 96 -25.68 5.47 18.48
C ILE A 96 -26.25 4.57 17.40
N HIS A 97 -27.43 4.90 16.87
CA HIS A 97 -28.19 3.99 16.00
C HIS A 97 -28.03 4.29 14.51
N THR A 98 -27.69 5.53 14.15
CA THR A 98 -27.50 5.95 12.75
C THR A 98 -26.23 6.80 12.59
N PRO A 99 -25.06 6.33 13.04
CA PRO A 99 -23.86 7.15 13.11
C PRO A 99 -23.40 7.67 11.74
N LEU A 100 -23.73 6.95 10.65
CA LEU A 100 -23.43 7.36 9.27
C LEU A 100 -24.24 8.61 8.85
N LYS A 101 -25.39 8.86 9.45
CA LYS A 101 -26.26 10.03 9.20
C LYS A 101 -26.02 11.16 10.19
N ALA A 102 -25.41 10.88 11.35
CA ALA A 102 -25.13 11.88 12.36
C ALA A 102 -24.20 12.96 11.75
N PRO A 103 -24.61 14.25 11.69
CA PRO A 103 -23.77 15.31 11.17
C PRO A 103 -22.72 15.76 12.17
N ASP A 104 -21.72 16.49 11.68
CA ASP A 104 -20.57 16.92 12.47
C ASP A 104 -20.93 17.76 13.70
N HIS A 105 -21.91 18.65 13.59
CA HIS A 105 -22.34 19.48 14.72
C HIS A 105 -23.00 18.65 15.84
N VAL A 106 -23.67 17.54 15.52
CA VAL A 106 -24.28 16.63 16.51
C VAL A 106 -23.17 15.91 17.29
N VAL A 107 -22.20 15.33 16.58
CA VAL A 107 -21.08 14.61 17.20
C VAL A 107 -20.20 15.57 18.01
N SER A 108 -19.91 16.76 17.46
CA SER A 108 -19.10 17.78 18.13
C SER A 108 -19.75 18.27 19.42
N ARG A 109 -21.08 18.48 19.42
CA ARG A 109 -21.82 18.92 20.61
C ARG A 109 -21.89 17.82 21.66
N ALA A 110 -22.28 16.61 21.27
CA ALA A 110 -22.46 15.49 22.19
C ALA A 110 -21.17 15.10 22.92
N LEU A 111 -20.03 15.19 22.23
CA LEU A 111 -18.70 14.82 22.75
C LEU A 111 -17.84 16.01 23.19
N ASP A 112 -18.37 17.24 23.12
CA ASP A 112 -17.64 18.48 23.44
C ASP A 112 -16.33 18.60 22.64
N LEU A 113 -16.37 18.23 21.35
CA LEU A 113 -15.19 18.25 20.49
C LEU A 113 -14.83 19.68 20.08
N ARG A 114 -13.52 19.94 20.00
CA ARG A 114 -12.98 21.21 19.51
C ARG A 114 -12.43 21.03 18.10
N LEU A 115 -12.52 22.06 17.27
CA LEU A 115 -11.89 22.01 15.95
C LEU A 115 -10.37 22.00 16.12
N ALA A 116 -9.67 21.12 15.40
CA ALA A 116 -8.22 21.01 15.47
C ALA A 116 -7.56 22.26 14.88
N GLU A 117 -6.75 22.94 15.68
CA GLU A 117 -6.00 24.13 15.27
C GLU A 117 -4.58 23.77 14.82
N ASN A 118 -3.93 24.70 14.11
CA ASN A 118 -2.54 24.53 13.68
C ASN A 118 -1.56 24.96 14.77
N THR A 119 -1.81 24.59 16.01
CA THR A 119 -0.99 24.93 17.16
C THR A 119 0.02 23.81 17.40
N GLU A 120 1.31 24.14 17.35
CA GLU A 120 2.34 23.19 17.77
C GLU A 120 2.18 22.95 19.28
N LEU A 121 1.97 21.70 19.67
CA LEU A 121 1.95 21.29 21.06
C LEU A 121 3.35 21.56 21.63
N LYS A 122 3.51 22.64 22.42
CA LYS A 122 4.73 22.94 23.17
C LYS A 122 4.89 21.89 24.28
N LEU A 123 5.44 20.73 23.94
CA LEU A 123 5.66 19.61 24.86
C LEU A 123 6.94 19.88 25.68
N LYS A 124 6.79 20.42 26.89
CA LYS A 124 7.82 20.30 27.93
C LYS A 124 7.58 19.01 28.71
N GLY A 125 8.52 18.06 28.61
CA GLY A 125 8.76 16.98 29.58
C GLY A 125 7.85 15.74 29.56
N GLU A 126 6.54 15.86 29.29
CA GLU A 126 5.62 14.71 29.40
C GLU A 126 5.17 14.19 28.02
N GLN A 127 5.28 12.87 27.79
CA GLN A 127 4.76 12.18 26.60
C GLN A 127 3.23 12.20 26.59
N ARG A 128 2.67 13.29 26.06
CA ARG A 128 1.24 13.56 26.01
C ARG A 128 0.68 13.20 24.63
N SER A 129 -0.47 12.54 24.60
CA SER A 129 -1.17 12.16 23.37
C SER A 129 -2.54 12.86 23.26
N VAL A 130 -2.90 13.26 22.04
CA VAL A 130 -4.19 13.84 21.69
C VAL A 130 -5.05 12.79 21.00
N LEU A 131 -6.32 12.72 21.40
CA LEU A 131 -7.36 11.93 20.73
C LEU A 131 -8.13 12.83 19.76
N TYR A 132 -8.40 12.33 18.56
CA TYR A 132 -9.03 13.11 17.52
C TYR A 132 -10.01 12.29 16.67
N VAL A 133 -10.95 12.98 16.05
CA VAL A 133 -11.92 12.44 15.09
C VAL A 133 -11.76 13.21 13.78
N ARG A 134 -11.54 12.49 12.68
CA ARG A 134 -11.69 13.04 11.32
C ARG A 134 -13.08 12.74 10.84
N SER A 135 -13.73 13.69 10.20
CA SER A 135 -15.02 13.52 9.57
C SER A 135 -14.95 13.87 8.10
N PHE A 136 -15.40 12.94 7.27
CA PHE A 136 -15.47 13.06 5.82
C PHE A 136 -16.96 13.10 5.46
N GLN A 137 -17.42 14.24 4.97
CA GLN A 137 -18.78 14.39 4.46
C GLN A 137 -18.81 13.96 2.98
N LEU A 138 -19.66 13.00 2.65
CA LEU A 138 -19.88 12.51 1.29
C LEU A 138 -21.37 12.51 0.98
N SER A 139 -21.75 12.46 -0.29
CA SER A 139 -23.07 11.97 -0.69
C SER A 139 -23.10 10.43 -0.73
N LYS A 140 -24.29 9.83 -0.64
CA LYS A 140 -24.45 8.38 -0.87
C LYS A 140 -23.76 7.93 -2.17
N LYS A 141 -23.95 8.68 -3.26
CA LYS A 141 -23.32 8.37 -4.56
C LYS A 141 -21.79 8.32 -4.44
N GLN A 142 -21.19 9.33 -3.82
CA GLN A 142 -19.73 9.38 -3.63
C GLN A 142 -19.21 8.21 -2.79
N LEU A 143 -19.92 7.82 -1.73
CA LEU A 143 -19.54 6.67 -0.91
C LEU A 143 -19.68 5.35 -1.70
N CYS A 144 -20.70 5.19 -2.53
CA CYS A 144 -20.82 4.04 -3.44
C CYS A 144 -19.65 3.93 -4.43
N ASP A 145 -19.17 5.05 -4.98
CA ASP A 145 -18.01 5.07 -5.88
C ASP A 145 -16.74 4.60 -5.15
N VAL A 146 -16.54 5.07 -3.91
CA VAL A 146 -15.44 4.64 -3.05
C VAL A 146 -15.54 3.14 -2.76
N ILE A 147 -16.71 2.63 -2.35
CA ILE A 147 -16.96 1.20 -2.13
C ILE A 147 -16.66 0.38 -3.38
N THR A 148 -17.03 0.89 -4.56
CA THR A 148 -16.76 0.24 -5.84
C THR A 148 -15.26 0.11 -6.09
N GLN A 149 -14.45 1.12 -5.79
CA GLN A 149 -12.99 1.01 -5.89
C GLN A 149 -12.39 0.00 -4.89
N PHE A 150 -12.91 -0.08 -3.67
CA PHE A 150 -12.50 -1.11 -2.71
C PHE A 150 -12.79 -2.53 -3.20
N SER A 151 -13.94 -2.73 -3.87
CA SER A 151 -14.32 -4.03 -4.43
C SER A 151 -13.34 -4.50 -5.52
N GLN A 152 -12.74 -3.56 -6.27
CA GLN A 152 -11.73 -3.83 -7.29
C GLN A 152 -10.36 -4.19 -6.69
N ALA A 153 -10.05 -3.72 -5.47
CA ALA A 153 -8.72 -3.89 -4.88
C ALA A 153 -8.52 -5.15 -4.03
N ARG A 154 -9.59 -5.83 -3.54
CA ARG A 154 -9.62 -6.93 -2.52
C ARG A 154 -8.83 -6.60 -1.21
N PRO A 155 -9.13 -7.18 -0.02
CA PRO A 155 -10.35 -7.76 0.51
C PRO A 155 -10.74 -7.09 1.86
N GLU A 156 -11.00 -5.78 1.90
CA GLU A 156 -11.42 -5.10 3.15
C GLU A 156 -12.93 -4.84 3.16
N ALA A 157 -13.70 -5.90 2.89
CA ALA A 157 -15.09 -5.73 2.51
C ALA A 157 -16.08 -5.70 3.67
N ALA A 158 -15.67 -6.04 4.91
CA ALA A 158 -16.60 -6.03 6.04
C ALA A 158 -17.12 -4.62 6.29
N THR A 159 -16.20 -3.65 6.40
CA THR A 159 -16.53 -2.23 6.58
C THR A 159 -17.34 -1.70 5.39
N THR A 160 -16.94 -1.99 4.15
CA THR A 160 -17.68 -1.51 2.96
C THR A 160 -19.03 -2.20 2.77
N ALA A 161 -19.20 -3.45 3.23
CA ALA A 161 -20.47 -4.16 3.22
C ALA A 161 -21.43 -3.52 4.24
N THR A 162 -20.96 -3.27 5.47
CA THR A 162 -21.75 -2.53 6.47
C THR A 162 -22.13 -1.14 5.97
N TRP A 163 -21.22 -0.43 5.28
CA TRP A 163 -21.57 0.83 4.63
C TRP A 163 -22.65 0.63 3.56
N SER A 164 -22.52 -0.37 2.70
CA SER A 164 -23.50 -0.68 1.65
C SER A 164 -24.89 -0.95 2.22
N GLU A 165 -24.99 -1.77 3.27
CA GLU A 165 -26.24 -2.06 3.98
C GLU A 165 -26.87 -0.79 4.57
N CYS A 166 -26.05 0.10 5.16
CA CYS A 166 -26.53 1.38 5.67
C CYS A 166 -27.03 2.33 4.57
N LEU A 167 -26.47 2.20 3.35
CA LEU A 167 -26.83 3.04 2.20
C LEU A 167 -28.12 2.60 1.50
N GLU A 168 -28.62 1.38 1.71
CA GLU A 168 -29.81 0.87 1.01
C GLU A 168 -31.03 1.77 1.19
N LEU A 169 -31.18 2.36 2.38
CA LEU A 169 -32.32 3.20 2.76
C LEU A 169 -32.12 4.69 2.51
N LEU A 170 -31.01 5.10 1.86
CA LEU A 170 -30.66 6.50 1.61
C LEU A 170 -30.93 6.89 0.15
N LYS A 171 -31.29 8.15 -0.10
CA LYS A 171 -31.38 8.70 -1.46
C LYS A 171 -29.97 9.02 -1.98
N PRO A 172 -29.72 9.02 -3.31
CA PRO A 172 -28.38 9.23 -3.87
C PRO A 172 -27.68 10.53 -3.43
N ASN A 173 -28.45 11.58 -3.15
CA ASN A 173 -27.95 12.90 -2.75
C ASN A 173 -27.93 13.11 -1.22
N ASP A 174 -28.35 12.12 -0.43
CA ASP A 174 -28.30 12.25 1.02
C ASP A 174 -26.83 12.33 1.48
N SER A 175 -26.56 13.23 2.42
CA SER A 175 -25.25 13.35 3.03
C SER A 175 -25.01 12.22 4.03
N VAL A 176 -23.80 11.67 3.98
CA VAL A 176 -23.28 10.65 4.89
C VAL A 176 -21.93 11.10 5.44
N TYR A 177 -21.64 10.69 6.68
CA TYR A 177 -20.46 11.09 7.41
C TYR A 177 -19.64 9.86 7.76
N ILE A 178 -18.51 9.71 7.06
CA ILE A 178 -17.52 8.68 7.35
C ILE A 178 -16.47 9.28 8.27
N ARG A 179 -16.17 8.59 9.37
CA ARG A 179 -15.32 9.12 10.43
C ARG A 179 -14.10 8.25 10.67
N TYR A 180 -13.04 8.82 11.23
CA TYR A 180 -11.89 8.08 11.71
C TYR A 180 -11.50 8.59 13.08
N VAL A 181 -11.45 7.72 14.07
CA VAL A 181 -10.92 8.01 15.40
C VAL A 181 -9.45 7.64 15.40
N GLY A 182 -8.61 8.54 15.91
CA GLY A 182 -7.18 8.25 16.05
C GLY A 182 -6.57 8.95 17.25
N ARG A 183 -5.33 8.58 17.52
CA ARG A 183 -4.46 9.26 18.50
C ARG A 183 -3.16 9.72 17.87
N THR A 184 -2.58 10.79 18.40
CA THR A 184 -1.27 11.28 17.96
C THR A 184 -0.54 12.04 19.09
N GLU A 185 0.78 12.01 19.06
CA GLU A 185 1.67 12.82 19.92
C GLU A 185 1.95 14.22 19.31
N ARG A 186 1.17 14.62 18.30
CA ARG A 186 1.30 15.88 17.54
C ARG A 186 -0.08 16.53 17.47
N SER A 187 -0.24 17.68 16.83
CA SER A 187 -1.60 18.17 16.54
C SER A 187 -2.32 17.24 15.56
N ALA A 188 -3.63 17.06 15.73
CA ALA A 188 -4.43 16.19 14.88
C ALA A 188 -4.43 16.67 13.42
N LEU A 189 -4.43 17.99 13.22
CA LEU A 189 -4.34 18.61 11.90
C LEU A 189 -3.01 18.30 11.19
N LEU A 190 -1.88 18.39 11.90
CA LEU A 190 -0.59 18.01 11.34
C LEU A 190 -0.54 16.51 11.03
N ARG A 191 -1.14 15.67 11.89
CA ARG A 191 -1.21 14.23 11.64
C ARG A 191 -2.01 13.91 10.37
N HIS A 192 -3.14 14.57 10.15
CA HIS A 192 -3.92 14.41 8.92
C HIS A 192 -3.16 14.85 7.67
N ARG A 193 -2.54 16.05 7.71
CA ARG A 193 -1.70 16.53 6.60
C ARG A 193 -0.56 15.58 6.29
N HIS A 194 0.07 15.03 7.32
CA HIS A 194 1.13 14.05 7.20
C HIS A 194 0.65 12.76 6.52
N ASP A 195 -0.54 12.28 6.90
CA ASP A 195 -1.15 11.08 6.32
C ASP A 195 -1.51 11.26 4.83
N ILE A 196 -1.91 12.47 4.40
CA ILE A 196 -2.17 12.80 2.99
C ILE A 196 -0.87 12.98 2.19
N ALA A 197 0.09 13.72 2.77
CA ALA A 197 1.30 14.17 2.05
C ALA A 197 2.32 13.05 1.84
N LEU A 198 2.32 12.04 2.70
CA LEU A 198 3.28 10.96 2.63
C LEU A 198 2.65 9.70 2.05
N LYS A 199 3.22 9.24 0.91
CA LYS A 199 3.04 7.87 0.39
C LYS A 199 3.54 6.77 1.36
N SER A 200 3.78 7.07 2.64
CA SER A 200 4.27 6.13 3.64
C SER A 200 3.17 5.31 4.30
N ILE A 201 1.91 5.76 4.26
CA ILE A 201 0.79 4.89 4.61
C ILE A 201 0.51 4.03 3.39
N LYS A 202 1.37 3.03 3.15
CA LYS A 202 1.18 2.07 2.06
C LYS A 202 0.25 0.92 2.44
N SER A 203 -0.11 0.83 3.72
CA SER A 203 -0.79 -0.32 4.31
C SER A 203 -1.82 0.13 5.33
N GLY A 204 -3.06 -0.36 5.19
CA GLY A 204 -4.17 -0.12 6.11
C GLY A 204 -5.40 0.48 5.41
N PHE A 205 -6.57 0.27 6.01
CA PHE A 205 -7.87 0.69 5.45
C PHE A 205 -7.98 2.20 5.26
N LEU A 206 -7.53 2.99 6.24
CA LEU A 206 -7.52 4.45 6.13
C LEU A 206 -6.70 4.92 4.93
N ALA A 207 -5.54 4.31 4.66
CA ALA A 207 -4.72 4.67 3.51
C ALA A 207 -5.43 4.40 2.19
N LYS A 208 -6.04 3.21 2.08
CA LYS A 208 -6.82 2.82 0.90
C LYS A 208 -8.06 3.70 0.73
N PHE A 209 -8.71 4.09 1.82
CA PHE A 209 -9.84 5.01 1.81
C PHE A 209 -9.43 6.39 1.30
N LEU A 210 -8.34 6.94 1.82
CA LEU A 210 -7.80 8.22 1.37
C LEU A 210 -7.31 8.16 -0.09
N GLU A 211 -6.70 7.06 -0.53
CA GLU A 211 -6.27 6.91 -1.93
C GLU A 211 -7.47 6.78 -2.88
N ALA A 212 -8.51 6.05 -2.47
CA ALA A 212 -9.76 5.94 -3.22
C ALA A 212 -10.43 7.32 -3.35
N LEU A 213 -10.55 8.06 -2.25
CA LEU A 213 -11.05 9.44 -2.27
C LEU A 213 -10.19 10.36 -3.14
N LYS A 214 -8.87 10.26 -3.06
CA LYS A 214 -7.97 11.07 -3.87
C LYS A 214 -8.17 10.84 -5.37
N ARG A 215 -8.55 9.62 -5.75
CA ARG A 215 -8.83 9.23 -7.13
C ARG A 215 -10.23 9.63 -7.60
N THR A 216 -11.26 9.48 -6.76
CA THR A 216 -12.67 9.73 -7.16
C THR A 216 -13.17 11.11 -6.79
N HIS A 217 -12.93 11.54 -5.55
CA HIS A 217 -13.56 12.68 -4.90
C HIS A 217 -12.55 13.46 -4.04
N PRO A 218 -11.47 14.03 -4.63
CA PRO A 218 -10.38 14.64 -3.88
C PRO A 218 -10.83 15.81 -3.00
N SER A 219 -11.89 16.53 -3.40
CA SER A 219 -12.46 17.63 -2.63
C SER A 219 -12.95 17.20 -1.24
N VAL A 220 -13.39 15.95 -1.07
CA VAL A 220 -13.82 15.40 0.24
C VAL A 220 -12.66 15.35 1.24
N ILE A 221 -11.44 15.12 0.75
CA ILE A 221 -10.23 15.14 1.59
C ILE A 221 -9.94 16.57 2.04
N ASP A 222 -10.01 17.53 1.11
CA ASP A 222 -9.72 18.94 1.39
C ASP A 222 -10.75 19.58 2.34
N THR A 223 -11.99 19.09 2.33
CA THR A 223 -13.07 19.56 3.22
C THR A 223 -13.24 18.69 4.47
N ALA A 224 -12.35 17.73 4.73
CA ALA A 224 -12.47 16.88 5.90
C ALA A 224 -12.30 17.69 7.19
N THR A 225 -13.28 17.60 8.09
CA THR A 225 -13.22 18.30 9.38
C THR A 225 -12.45 17.46 10.39
N ILE A 226 -11.58 18.10 11.18
CA ILE A 226 -10.78 17.41 12.19
C ILE A 226 -11.09 17.99 13.54
N TYR A 227 -11.48 17.11 14.45
CA TYR A 227 -11.90 17.41 15.80
C TYR A 227 -10.91 16.82 16.79
N GLU A 228 -10.59 17.55 17.85
CA GLU A 228 -9.81 17.08 18.99
C GLU A 228 -10.71 16.95 20.22
N LEU A 229 -10.50 15.87 20.98
CA LEU A 229 -11.17 15.69 22.25
C LEU A 229 -10.50 16.61 23.29
N PRO A 230 -11.26 17.39 24.08
CA PRO A 230 -10.67 18.26 25.09
C PRO A 230 -10.00 17.45 26.20
N GLY A 231 -8.87 17.97 26.67
CA GLY A 231 -8.09 17.36 27.74
C GLY A 231 -6.95 16.49 27.21
N ILE A 232 -5.81 16.59 27.88
CA ILE A 232 -4.63 15.81 27.53
C ILE A 232 -4.77 14.42 28.15
N CYS A 233 -4.44 13.39 27.37
CA CYS A 233 -4.48 12.02 27.83
C CYS A 233 -3.06 11.48 28.06
N LEU A 234 -2.85 10.86 29.23
CA LEU A 234 -1.63 10.10 29.51
C LEU A 234 -1.57 8.88 28.61
N ARG A 235 -0.40 8.62 28.02
CA ARG A 235 -0.19 7.56 27.02
C ARG A 235 -0.78 6.20 27.41
N GLN A 236 -0.74 5.84 28.69
CA GLN A 236 -1.27 4.59 29.24
C GLN A 236 -2.80 4.44 29.12
N PHE A 237 -3.55 5.54 29.10
CA PHE A 237 -5.02 5.53 29.05
C PHE A 237 -5.58 5.83 27.66
N CYS A 238 -4.76 6.36 26.75
CA CYS A 238 -5.27 6.87 25.48
C CYS A 238 -5.74 5.78 24.54
N GLU A 239 -5.16 4.58 24.65
CA GLU A 239 -5.64 3.44 23.90
C GLU A 239 -7.06 3.06 24.34
N SER A 240 -7.32 2.90 25.65
CA SER A 240 -8.66 2.62 26.16
C SER A 240 -9.66 3.71 25.80
N LYS A 241 -9.27 4.99 25.91
CA LYS A 241 -10.16 6.11 25.54
C LYS A 241 -10.47 6.15 24.03
N GLU A 242 -9.50 5.84 23.17
CA GLU A 242 -9.69 5.67 21.73
C GLU A 242 -10.69 4.55 21.45
N GLN A 243 -10.52 3.38 22.09
CA GLN A 243 -11.40 2.22 21.93
C GLN A 243 -12.84 2.52 22.37
N ILE A 244 -13.02 3.20 23.50
CA ILE A 244 -14.33 3.64 23.99
C ILE A 244 -15.01 4.59 22.99
N LEU A 245 -14.25 5.50 22.36
CA LEU A 245 -14.78 6.43 21.37
C LEU A 245 -15.15 5.72 20.06
N ILE A 246 -14.37 4.73 19.63
CA ILE A 246 -14.72 3.86 18.49
C ILE A 246 -16.00 3.06 18.81
N ALA A 247 -16.16 2.56 20.05
CA ALA A 247 -17.35 1.83 20.51
C ALA A 247 -18.61 2.69 20.46
N LEU A 248 -18.48 3.96 20.84
CA LEU A 248 -19.57 4.90 20.80
C LEU A 248 -20.06 5.16 19.36
N LEU A 249 -19.14 5.57 18.48
CA LEU A 249 -19.47 5.96 17.11
C LEU A 249 -19.81 4.77 16.21
N GLY A 250 -19.39 3.56 16.62
CA GLY A 250 -19.68 2.31 15.96
C GLY A 250 -18.97 2.14 14.61
N LEU A 251 -18.61 0.91 14.31
CA LEU A 251 -17.95 0.56 13.04
C LEU A 251 -18.72 0.98 11.76
N PRO A 252 -20.08 1.04 11.72
CA PRO A 252 -20.79 1.43 10.50
C PRO A 252 -20.49 2.82 9.95
N SER A 253 -20.00 3.75 10.77
CA SER A 253 -19.57 5.08 10.30
C SER A 253 -18.06 5.25 10.23
N LEU A 254 -17.29 4.26 10.71
CA LEU A 254 -15.86 4.42 10.92
C LEU A 254 -15.01 3.79 9.81
N VAL A 255 -13.91 4.47 9.50
CA VAL A 255 -12.78 3.96 8.74
C VAL A 255 -11.88 3.09 9.63
N ASN A 256 -12.02 3.19 10.95
CA ASN A 256 -11.40 2.24 11.88
C ASN A 256 -11.91 0.83 11.56
N GLN A 257 -11.00 -0.12 11.43
CA GLN A 257 -11.41 -1.49 11.16
C GLN A 257 -11.92 -2.21 12.40
N ARG A 258 -11.61 -1.73 13.63
CA ARG A 258 -11.89 -2.43 14.88
C ARG A 258 -11.94 -1.54 16.11
N LEU A 259 -12.61 -2.08 17.14
CA LEU A 259 -12.78 -1.53 18.49
C LEU A 259 -11.63 -1.81 19.45
N CYS A 260 -10.80 -2.84 19.20
CA CYS A 260 -9.80 -3.28 20.18
C CYS A 260 -8.55 -3.90 19.53
N GLU A 261 -7.40 -3.70 20.17
CA GLU A 261 -6.30 -4.66 20.14
C GLU A 261 -6.75 -5.88 20.96
N THR A 262 -7.33 -6.91 20.33
CA THR A 262 -7.81 -8.11 21.04
C THR A 262 -6.74 -8.64 22.01
N ARG A 263 -6.94 -8.44 23.32
CA ARG A 263 -6.25 -9.20 24.36
C ARG A 263 -6.97 -10.54 24.47
N SER A 264 -6.16 -11.61 24.38
CA SER A 264 -6.50 -13.02 24.55
C SER A 264 -7.72 -13.56 23.77
N PHE A 265 -7.44 -14.36 22.73
CA PHE A 265 -8.31 -15.49 22.43
C PHE A 265 -8.53 -16.33 23.70
N VAL A 266 -9.78 -16.52 24.11
CA VAL A 266 -10.16 -17.39 25.22
C VAL A 266 -10.57 -18.75 24.63
N PRO A 267 -9.69 -19.76 24.63
CA PRO A 267 -10.06 -21.09 24.15
C PRO A 267 -11.13 -21.72 25.03
N THR A 268 -12.01 -22.50 24.39
CA THR A 268 -13.00 -23.33 25.08
C THR A 268 -12.32 -24.55 25.71
N LYS A 269 -12.99 -25.21 26.66
CA LYS A 269 -12.54 -26.51 27.20
C LYS A 269 -12.35 -27.55 26.10
N SER A 270 -13.21 -27.54 25.07
CA SER A 270 -13.08 -28.42 23.91
C SER A 270 -11.76 -28.20 23.16
N HIS A 271 -11.32 -26.96 22.98
CA HIS A 271 -10.00 -26.67 22.39
C HIS A 271 -8.85 -27.23 23.25
N GLN A 272 -8.95 -27.08 24.56
CA GLN A 272 -7.94 -27.64 25.48
C GLN A 272 -7.91 -29.18 25.40
N SER A 273 -9.06 -29.84 25.48
CA SER A 273 -9.16 -31.31 25.38
C SER A 273 -8.64 -31.84 24.03
N ALA A 274 -8.93 -31.15 22.93
CA ALA A 274 -8.45 -31.52 21.60
C ALA A 274 -6.93 -31.35 21.42
N PHE A 275 -6.32 -30.38 22.12
CA PHE A 275 -4.87 -30.25 22.13
C PHE A 275 -4.22 -31.30 23.03
N VAL A 276 -4.76 -31.53 24.22
CA VAL A 276 -4.23 -32.54 25.17
C VAL A 276 -4.29 -33.95 24.58
N SER A 277 -5.30 -34.27 23.75
CA SER A 277 -5.38 -35.56 23.06
C SER A 277 -4.31 -35.79 21.97
N LEU A 278 -3.54 -34.76 21.62
CA LEU A 278 -2.34 -34.91 20.79
C LEU A 278 -1.15 -35.47 21.60
N GLU A 279 -1.27 -35.54 22.92
CA GLU A 279 -0.27 -36.13 23.84
C GLU A 279 1.13 -35.52 23.65
N THR A 280 1.17 -34.18 23.56
CA THR A 280 2.40 -33.43 23.38
C THR A 280 3.10 -33.13 24.71
N ASP A 281 4.39 -33.44 24.75
CA ASP A 281 5.34 -33.17 25.83
C ASP A 281 6.50 -32.28 25.34
N THR A 282 6.21 -31.46 24.33
CA THR A 282 7.15 -30.67 23.54
C THR A 282 8.04 -29.79 24.41
N PHE A 283 7.44 -28.97 25.27
CA PHE A 283 8.20 -27.99 26.05
C PHE A 283 9.05 -28.67 27.13
N LEU A 284 8.58 -29.78 27.70
CA LEU A 284 9.34 -30.57 28.65
C LEU A 284 10.56 -31.22 27.98
N ALA A 285 10.36 -31.84 26.81
CA ALA A 285 11.44 -32.44 26.04
C ALA A 285 12.49 -31.41 25.60
N LEU A 286 12.06 -30.22 25.17
CA LEU A 286 12.94 -29.11 24.82
C LEU A 286 13.74 -28.61 26.02
N SER A 287 13.10 -28.45 27.19
CA SER A 287 13.75 -27.94 28.41
C SER A 287 14.80 -28.90 28.98
N SER A 288 14.62 -30.20 28.79
CA SER A 288 15.53 -31.25 29.28
C SER A 288 16.65 -31.61 28.29
N SER A 289 16.64 -31.04 27.09
CA SER A 289 17.60 -31.37 26.04
C SER A 289 18.97 -30.74 26.27
N LYS A 290 20.06 -31.44 25.91
CA LYS A 290 21.40 -30.84 25.89
C LYS A 290 21.52 -29.92 24.68
N LEU A 291 21.87 -28.66 24.91
CA LEU A 291 21.91 -27.64 23.86
C LEU A 291 23.34 -27.26 23.54
N GLN A 292 23.67 -27.26 22.24
CA GLN A 292 24.93 -26.76 21.72
C GLN A 292 24.65 -25.62 20.74
N PRO A 293 25.03 -24.36 21.05
CA PRO A 293 24.82 -23.25 20.13
C PRO A 293 25.49 -23.51 18.78
N VAL A 294 24.80 -23.18 17.68
CA VAL A 294 25.43 -23.08 16.36
C VAL A 294 26.49 -21.97 16.43
N SER A 295 27.62 -22.16 15.74
CA SER A 295 28.77 -21.25 15.77
C SER A 295 28.35 -19.79 15.64
N GLN A 296 28.49 -19.05 16.75
CA GLN A 296 28.09 -17.64 16.84
C GLN A 296 28.83 -16.80 15.80
N GLY A 297 30.09 -17.13 15.49
CA GLY A 297 30.89 -16.43 14.47
C GLY A 297 30.25 -16.48 13.07
N LEU A 298 29.63 -17.61 12.70
CA LEU A 298 28.97 -17.75 11.39
C LEU A 298 27.67 -16.92 11.32
N ILE A 299 26.90 -16.89 12.41
CA ILE A 299 25.66 -16.09 12.49
C ILE A 299 26.00 -14.59 12.50
N VAL A 300 27.05 -14.19 13.23
CA VAL A 300 27.57 -12.82 13.23
C VAL A 300 28.02 -12.41 11.82
N ALA A 301 28.76 -13.27 11.11
CA ALA A 301 29.20 -13.01 9.75
C ALA A 301 28.00 -12.84 8.79
N TRP A 302 26.98 -13.71 8.91
CA TRP A 302 25.74 -13.59 8.15
C TRP A 302 25.01 -12.26 8.42
N ALA A 303 24.85 -11.86 9.68
CA ALA A 303 24.22 -10.59 10.05
C ALA A 303 25.05 -9.37 9.59
N THR A 304 26.37 -9.51 9.52
CA THR A 304 27.28 -8.47 9.01
C THR A 304 27.06 -8.24 7.51
N LYS A 305 26.93 -9.30 6.71
CA LYS A 305 26.57 -9.19 5.27
C LYS A 305 25.25 -8.45 5.05
N ILE A 306 24.26 -8.66 5.91
CA ILE A 306 22.98 -7.92 5.88
C ILE A 306 23.20 -6.43 6.11
N GLN A 307 24.00 -6.08 7.13
CA GLN A 307 24.32 -4.68 7.45
C GLN A 307 25.08 -4.01 6.29
N GLU A 308 26.09 -4.68 5.73
CA GLU A 308 26.87 -4.20 4.59
C GLU A 308 25.97 -3.95 3.37
N TYR A 309 25.12 -4.91 3.00
CA TYR A 309 24.19 -4.74 1.90
C TYR A 309 23.25 -3.56 2.14
N THR A 310 22.74 -3.40 3.37
CA THR A 310 21.85 -2.29 3.70
C THR A 310 22.55 -0.94 3.62
N ARG A 311 23.81 -0.85 4.07
CA ARG A 311 24.61 0.39 3.95
C ARG A 311 24.85 0.74 2.47
N ALA A 312 25.18 -0.23 1.63
CA ALA A 312 25.38 -0.03 0.20
C ALA A 312 24.07 0.35 -0.53
N HIS A 313 22.92 -0.12 -0.06
CA HIS A 313 21.60 0.07 -0.71
C HIS A 313 20.65 0.95 0.12
N LYS A 314 21.17 1.86 0.93
CA LYS A 314 20.42 2.65 1.94
C LYS A 314 19.13 3.29 1.39
N LEU A 315 19.16 3.78 0.15
CA LEU A 315 18.01 4.45 -0.48
C LEU A 315 16.87 3.50 -0.86
N SER A 316 17.14 2.23 -1.13
CA SER A 316 16.14 1.26 -1.56
C SER A 316 15.56 0.47 -0.40
N VAL A 317 16.39 0.07 0.58
CA VAL A 317 15.97 -0.86 1.66
C VAL A 317 15.57 -0.19 2.98
N SER A 318 16.14 0.96 3.34
CA SER A 318 15.92 1.61 4.65
C SER A 318 15.16 2.94 4.58
N ARG A 319 14.50 3.20 3.45
CA ARG A 319 13.75 4.45 3.23
C ARG A 319 12.39 4.41 3.91
N SER A 320 12.27 5.13 5.03
CA SER A 320 11.00 5.45 5.67
C SER A 320 10.62 6.89 5.36
N THR A 321 9.43 7.11 4.81
CA THR A 321 8.90 8.43 4.40
C THR A 321 9.81 9.17 3.40
N ARG A 322 10.84 9.87 3.88
CA ARG A 322 11.83 10.67 3.13
C ARG A 322 13.25 10.56 3.68
N GLN A 323 13.46 9.83 4.78
CA GLN A 323 14.77 9.66 5.37
C GLN A 323 15.24 8.23 5.16
N ALA A 324 16.49 8.09 4.73
CA ALA A 324 17.16 6.81 4.68
C ALA A 324 17.68 6.52 6.09
N LEU A 325 17.07 5.55 6.78
CA LEU A 325 17.47 5.20 8.14
C LEU A 325 18.77 4.42 8.11
N GLU A 326 19.58 4.60 9.15
CA GLU A 326 20.82 3.85 9.30
C GLU A 326 20.55 2.45 9.87
N PHE A 327 21.39 1.49 9.47
CA PHE A 327 21.44 0.16 10.06
C PHE A 327 22.53 0.14 11.13
N SER A 328 22.12 0.32 12.38
CA SER A 328 23.03 0.41 13.52
C SER A 328 23.65 -0.94 13.89
N ASP A 329 24.77 -0.92 14.62
CA ASP A 329 25.36 -2.14 15.17
C ASP A 329 24.46 -2.78 16.23
N ALA A 330 23.70 -1.97 16.98
CA ALA A 330 22.67 -2.46 17.89
C ALA A 330 21.62 -3.31 17.15
N LEU A 331 21.19 -2.86 15.95
CA LEU A 331 20.25 -3.63 15.12
C LEU A 331 20.88 -4.92 14.61
N ARG A 332 22.15 -4.89 14.18
CA ARG A 332 22.91 -6.10 13.80
C ARG A 332 22.96 -7.11 14.95
N LEU A 333 23.27 -6.64 16.16
CA LEU A 333 23.33 -7.46 17.37
C LEU A 333 21.96 -8.05 17.74
N ALA A 334 20.88 -7.26 17.62
CA ALA A 334 19.53 -7.75 17.82
C ALA A 334 19.17 -8.86 16.81
N ILE A 335 19.46 -8.68 15.53
CA ILE A 335 19.27 -9.71 14.50
C ILE A 335 20.08 -10.96 14.80
N THR A 336 21.35 -10.79 15.21
CA THR A 336 22.23 -11.91 15.59
C THR A 336 21.65 -12.71 16.75
N ARG A 337 21.21 -12.03 17.82
CA ARG A 337 20.68 -12.66 19.03
C ARG A 337 19.39 -13.46 18.76
N GLN A 338 18.41 -12.87 18.09
CA GLN A 338 17.16 -13.60 17.78
C GLN A 338 17.37 -14.73 16.77
N ALA A 339 18.41 -14.64 15.93
CA ALA A 339 18.80 -15.68 14.99
C ALA A 339 19.74 -16.72 15.61
N GLN A 340 20.04 -16.66 16.91
CA GLN A 340 20.87 -17.67 17.55
C GLN A 340 20.09 -18.99 17.61
N ALA A 341 20.60 -20.01 16.90
CA ALA A 341 20.05 -21.36 16.93
C ALA A 341 20.93 -22.28 17.79
N SER A 342 20.32 -23.29 18.39
CA SER A 342 21.01 -24.36 19.12
C SER A 342 20.67 -25.73 18.55
N MET A 343 21.68 -26.58 18.50
CA MET A 343 21.56 -27.98 18.16
C MET A 343 21.16 -28.76 19.40
N ILE A 344 20.16 -29.63 19.27
CA ILE A 344 19.80 -30.58 20.30
C ILE A 344 20.74 -31.78 20.24
N ASN A 345 21.33 -32.10 21.39
CA ASN A 345 22.31 -33.16 21.58
C ASN A 345 23.51 -33.04 20.60
N GLY A 346 23.82 -31.81 20.16
CA GLY A 346 24.87 -31.53 19.18
C GLY A 346 24.59 -32.02 17.75
N LYS A 347 23.36 -32.49 17.45
CA LYS A 347 23.05 -33.20 16.20
C LYS A 347 22.26 -32.38 15.18
N PHE A 348 21.21 -31.68 15.61
CA PHE A 348 20.31 -31.00 14.68
C PHE A 348 19.62 -29.80 15.31
N VAL A 349 19.32 -28.79 14.50
CA VAL A 349 18.44 -27.67 14.88
C VAL A 349 17.00 -28.09 14.65
N VAL A 350 16.17 -28.02 15.69
CA VAL A 350 14.77 -28.48 15.64
C VAL A 350 13.93 -27.62 14.72
N CYS A 351 13.92 -26.31 14.95
CA CYS A 351 13.02 -25.41 14.25
C CYS A 351 13.64 -24.06 13.90
N LEU A 352 13.01 -23.37 12.96
CA LEU A 352 13.25 -21.98 12.59
C LEU A 352 11.91 -21.28 12.36
N THR A 353 11.72 -20.10 12.95
CA THR A 353 10.58 -19.24 12.63
C THR A 353 11.00 -18.12 11.68
N ILE A 354 10.23 -17.91 10.60
CA ILE A 354 10.51 -16.89 9.59
C ILE A 354 9.34 -15.89 9.51
N GLY A 355 9.60 -14.65 9.92
CA GLY A 355 8.72 -13.49 9.74
C GLY A 355 8.76 -12.90 8.33
N ALA A 356 7.87 -11.95 8.05
CA ALA A 356 7.81 -11.31 6.72
C ALA A 356 8.84 -10.17 6.56
N GLU A 357 8.65 -9.07 7.28
CA GLU A 357 9.48 -7.87 7.19
C GLU A 357 9.67 -7.24 8.57
N MET A 358 10.79 -6.52 8.74
CA MET A 358 11.07 -5.81 9.99
C MET A 358 10.15 -4.60 10.13
N SER A 359 9.58 -4.42 11.33
CA SER A 359 8.77 -3.23 11.61
C SER A 359 9.64 -1.98 11.77
N LEU A 360 9.06 -0.79 11.50
CA LEU A 360 9.74 0.48 11.72
C LEU A 360 10.17 0.70 13.17
N GLU A 361 9.37 0.20 14.11
CA GLU A 361 9.67 0.29 15.54
C GLU A 361 10.84 -0.62 15.92
N ALA A 362 10.82 -1.88 15.47
CA ALA A 362 11.93 -2.82 15.69
C ALA A 362 13.24 -2.29 15.09
N TRP A 363 13.18 -1.70 13.89
CA TRP A 363 14.34 -1.07 13.27
C TRP A 363 14.92 0.07 14.11
N ARG A 364 14.08 0.97 14.60
CA ARG A 364 14.51 2.15 15.38
C ARG A 364 15.06 1.77 16.74
N ASN A 365 14.42 0.81 17.40
CA ASN A 365 14.73 0.45 18.77
C ASN A 365 15.71 -0.73 18.86
N ALA A 366 16.20 -1.24 17.71
CA ALA A 366 16.93 -2.50 17.64
C ALA A 366 16.20 -3.63 18.39
N GLY A 367 14.87 -3.67 18.24
CA GLY A 367 14.01 -4.63 18.92
C GLY A 367 14.04 -5.98 18.23
N GLU A 368 14.27 -7.04 19.00
CA GLU A 368 14.07 -8.42 18.55
C GLU A 368 12.57 -8.73 18.47
N PHE A 369 12.20 -9.84 17.81
CA PHE A 369 10.80 -10.23 17.71
C PHE A 369 10.24 -10.62 19.07
N PHE A 370 10.65 -11.76 19.64
CA PHE A 370 10.03 -12.31 20.86
C PHE A 370 10.25 -11.49 22.13
N SER A 371 11.40 -10.81 22.26
CA SER A 371 11.70 -9.95 23.41
C SER A 371 11.28 -8.48 23.19
N GLY A 372 10.82 -8.13 22.00
CA GLY A 372 10.40 -6.78 21.65
C GLY A 372 8.97 -6.44 22.08
N THR A 373 8.58 -5.19 21.80
CA THR A 373 7.26 -4.64 22.15
C THR A 373 6.18 -4.92 21.12
N SER A 374 6.48 -5.67 20.05
CA SER A 374 5.52 -5.84 18.96
C SER A 374 4.31 -6.70 19.35
N ASP A 375 3.11 -6.28 18.96
CA ASP A 375 1.88 -7.05 19.24
C ASP A 375 1.92 -8.45 18.63
N SER A 376 2.60 -8.59 17.50
CA SER A 376 2.76 -9.87 16.80
C SER A 376 3.55 -10.87 17.64
N ALA A 377 4.61 -10.40 18.28
CA ALA A 377 5.42 -11.20 19.18
C ALA A 377 4.67 -11.51 20.47
N ARG A 378 4.03 -10.51 21.09
CA ARG A 378 3.22 -10.72 22.30
C ARG A 378 2.15 -11.79 22.08
N ARG A 379 1.40 -11.70 20.96
CA ARG A 379 0.40 -12.72 20.59
C ARG A 379 1.03 -14.10 20.43
N MET A 380 2.14 -14.22 19.71
CA MET A 380 2.83 -15.50 19.56
C MET A 380 3.23 -16.08 20.92
N SER A 381 3.84 -15.27 21.79
CA SER A 381 4.24 -15.66 23.15
C SER A 381 3.05 -16.06 24.02
N ASP A 382 1.93 -15.33 23.96
CA ASP A 382 0.71 -15.66 24.71
C ASP A 382 0.12 -17.01 24.28
N HIS A 383 0.08 -17.27 22.97
CA HIS A 383 -0.34 -18.57 22.45
C HIS A 383 0.59 -19.69 22.92
N LEU A 384 1.92 -19.53 22.78
CA LEU A 384 2.88 -20.54 23.19
C LEU A 384 2.84 -20.84 24.70
N ARG A 385 2.80 -19.81 25.55
CA ARG A 385 2.69 -19.97 27.02
C ARG A 385 1.44 -20.73 27.41
N ARG A 386 0.31 -20.43 26.77
CA ARG A 386 -0.93 -21.13 27.03
C ARG A 386 -0.85 -22.60 26.60
N LEU A 387 -0.30 -22.90 25.43
CA LEU A 387 -0.12 -24.29 24.99
C LEU A 387 0.84 -25.04 25.93
N TRP A 388 1.89 -24.39 26.42
CA TRP A 388 2.77 -24.95 27.44
C TRP A 388 2.00 -25.26 28.74
N SER A 389 1.16 -24.34 29.19
CA SER A 389 0.34 -24.59 30.39
C SER A 389 -0.62 -25.78 30.21
N TRP A 390 -1.08 -26.02 28.99
CA TRP A 390 -1.91 -27.18 28.67
C TRP A 390 -1.12 -28.49 28.62
N GLU A 391 0.09 -28.48 28.05
CA GLU A 391 0.97 -29.66 28.06
C GLU A 391 1.36 -30.07 29.49
N THR A 392 1.65 -29.10 30.36
CA THR A 392 2.17 -29.36 31.71
C THR A 392 1.11 -29.44 32.80
N GLY A 393 -0.13 -29.02 32.50
CA GLY A 393 -1.19 -28.86 33.50
C GLY A 393 -0.90 -27.78 34.56
N LYS A 394 0.11 -26.92 34.35
CA LYS A 394 0.54 -25.88 35.31
C LYS A 394 0.61 -24.50 34.64
N PRO A 395 0.31 -23.41 35.36
CA PRO A 395 0.51 -22.06 34.82
C PRO A 395 1.99 -21.79 34.54
N VAL A 396 2.28 -21.18 33.39
CA VAL A 396 3.65 -20.90 32.93
C VAL A 396 3.90 -19.38 32.95
N ASN A 397 4.94 -18.96 33.68
CA ASN A 397 5.34 -17.55 33.72
C ASN A 397 6.09 -17.11 32.45
N ASP A 398 6.32 -15.79 32.29
CA ASP A 398 7.04 -15.24 31.14
C ASP A 398 8.50 -15.69 31.01
N GLU A 399 9.17 -15.97 32.14
CA GLU A 399 10.59 -16.30 32.16
C GLU A 399 10.88 -17.67 31.51
N HIS A 400 9.97 -18.63 31.65
CA HIS A 400 10.14 -19.96 31.03
C HIS A 400 10.30 -19.87 29.50
N LEU A 401 9.45 -19.08 28.82
CA LEU A 401 9.54 -18.93 27.37
C LEU A 401 10.80 -18.14 26.97
N LYS A 402 11.17 -17.11 27.74
CA LYS A 402 12.41 -16.35 27.53
C LYS A 402 13.65 -17.24 27.61
N LEU A 403 13.67 -18.21 28.53
CA LEU A 403 14.76 -19.19 28.64
C LEU A 403 14.90 -20.05 27.38
N LEU A 404 13.81 -20.53 26.79
CA LEU A 404 13.87 -21.29 25.54
C LEU A 404 14.36 -20.43 24.36
N ILE A 405 13.94 -19.16 24.32
CA ILE A 405 14.38 -18.21 23.29
C ILE A 405 15.87 -17.90 23.43
N SER A 406 16.34 -17.57 24.64
CA SER A 406 17.75 -17.24 24.89
C SER A 406 18.66 -18.45 24.70
N ALA A 407 18.15 -19.66 24.95
CA ALA A 407 18.84 -20.91 24.68
C ALA A 407 18.89 -21.28 23.18
N GLY A 408 18.26 -20.49 22.30
CA GLY A 408 18.31 -20.69 20.85
C GLY A 408 17.43 -21.83 20.33
N LEU A 409 16.40 -22.23 21.07
CA LEU A 409 15.45 -23.27 20.66
C LEU A 409 14.30 -22.74 19.79
N LEU A 410 14.04 -21.44 19.83
CA LEU A 410 13.04 -20.73 19.02
C LEU A 410 13.69 -19.61 18.19
N PRO A 411 14.67 -19.94 17.32
CA PRO A 411 15.33 -18.92 16.51
C PRO A 411 14.33 -18.25 15.57
N PHE A 412 14.49 -16.95 15.38
CA PHE A 412 13.63 -16.11 14.56
C PHE A 412 14.44 -15.28 13.59
N ILE A 413 14.07 -15.30 12.31
CA ILE A 413 14.58 -14.37 11.31
C ILE A 413 13.42 -13.70 10.58
N ASN A 414 13.63 -12.48 10.07
CA ASN A 414 12.72 -11.92 9.07
C ASN A 414 13.22 -12.33 7.69
N LEU A 415 12.31 -12.78 6.80
CA LEU A 415 12.64 -12.96 5.39
C LEU A 415 13.27 -11.68 4.83
N SER A 416 12.73 -10.53 5.22
CA SER A 416 13.29 -9.23 4.90
C SER A 416 13.80 -8.52 6.15
N PRO A 417 15.12 -8.41 6.32
CA PRO A 417 15.71 -7.79 7.50
C PRO A 417 15.60 -6.25 7.51
N TRP A 418 14.81 -5.67 6.60
CA TRP A 418 14.65 -4.22 6.43
C TRP A 418 13.23 -3.79 6.08
N LEU A 419 13.02 -2.47 5.99
CA LEU A 419 11.69 -1.83 5.97
C LEU A 419 10.95 -1.89 4.64
N LYS A 420 11.68 -1.92 3.51
CA LYS A 420 11.07 -1.90 2.18
C LYS A 420 11.62 -3.00 1.29
N VAL A 421 10.71 -3.75 0.69
CA VAL A 421 11.04 -5.01 0.02
C VAL A 421 10.35 -5.07 -1.35
N GLU A 422 11.08 -4.70 -2.40
CA GLU A 422 10.62 -4.78 -3.79
C GLU A 422 11.81 -5.15 -4.71
N GLY A 423 11.55 -5.85 -5.81
CA GLY A 423 12.55 -6.11 -6.86
C GLY A 423 13.80 -6.86 -6.38
N LYS A 424 14.98 -6.36 -6.75
CA LYS A 424 16.30 -6.98 -6.48
C LYS A 424 16.58 -7.11 -4.98
N ASP A 425 16.12 -6.15 -4.18
CA ASP A 425 16.28 -6.22 -2.72
C ASP A 425 15.55 -7.43 -2.15
N LEU A 426 14.32 -7.72 -2.59
CA LEU A 426 13.61 -8.93 -2.14
C LEU A 426 14.38 -10.21 -2.50
N GLN A 427 14.96 -10.29 -3.70
CA GLN A 427 15.78 -11.44 -4.09
C GLN A 427 17.01 -11.60 -3.18
N GLN A 428 17.68 -10.49 -2.83
CA GLN A 428 18.80 -10.56 -1.92
C GLN A 428 18.38 -10.95 -0.50
N ALA A 429 17.24 -10.46 -0.02
CA ALA A 429 16.69 -10.86 1.27
C ALA A 429 16.38 -12.37 1.33
N ILE A 430 15.81 -12.91 0.25
CA ILE A 430 15.59 -14.35 0.08
C ILE A 430 16.90 -15.13 0.13
N ARG A 431 17.96 -14.64 -0.54
CA ARG A 431 19.31 -15.25 -0.47
C ARG A 431 19.85 -15.27 0.94
N PHE A 432 19.72 -14.18 1.71
CA PHE A 432 20.15 -14.19 3.10
C PHE A 432 19.36 -15.20 3.96
N ALA A 433 18.06 -15.36 3.73
CA ALA A 433 17.28 -16.40 4.39
C ALA A 433 17.74 -17.81 3.98
N LYS A 434 18.04 -18.01 2.69
CA LYS A 434 18.60 -19.25 2.14
C LYS A 434 19.93 -19.61 2.81
N ASP A 435 20.88 -18.67 2.84
CA ASP A 435 22.18 -18.82 3.48
C ASP A 435 22.04 -19.25 4.94
N TYR A 436 21.10 -18.64 5.67
CA TYR A 436 20.83 -18.98 7.06
C TYR A 436 20.24 -20.40 7.23
N VAL A 437 19.34 -20.82 6.33
CA VAL A 437 18.75 -22.18 6.35
C VAL A 437 19.82 -23.23 6.05
N VAL A 438 20.70 -22.98 5.08
CA VAL A 438 21.83 -23.87 4.77
C VAL A 438 22.83 -23.92 5.94
N LEU A 439 23.07 -22.78 6.59
CA LEU A 439 23.93 -22.67 7.76
C LEU A 439 23.41 -23.47 8.97
N THR A 440 22.12 -23.32 9.29
CA THR A 440 21.53 -23.87 10.53
C THR A 440 20.87 -25.24 10.35
N LYS A 441 20.50 -25.60 9.12
CA LYS A 441 19.86 -26.87 8.76
C LYS A 441 18.66 -27.23 9.67
N PRO A 442 17.64 -26.36 9.80
CA PRO A 442 16.50 -26.59 10.71
C PRO A 442 15.59 -27.71 10.20
N MET A 443 15.17 -28.65 11.05
CA MET A 443 14.27 -29.75 10.67
C MET A 443 12.88 -29.23 10.28
N ILE A 444 12.37 -28.23 11.01
CA ILE A 444 11.04 -27.65 10.83
C ILE A 444 11.17 -26.14 10.58
N ILE A 445 10.43 -25.60 9.61
CA ILE A 445 10.40 -24.17 9.30
C ILE A 445 8.96 -23.67 9.45
N LEU A 446 8.70 -22.87 10.48
CA LEU A 446 7.45 -22.15 10.65
C LEU A 446 7.51 -20.82 9.90
N THR A 447 6.65 -20.63 8.90
CA THR A 447 6.62 -19.38 8.11
C THR A 447 5.40 -18.54 8.44
N LEU A 448 5.62 -17.24 8.69
CA LEU A 448 4.57 -16.31 9.11
C LEU A 448 4.18 -15.36 7.96
N GLY A 449 3.08 -15.69 7.28
CA GLY A 449 2.50 -14.88 6.21
C GLY A 449 2.97 -15.24 4.80
N ALA A 450 2.27 -14.70 3.79
CA ALA A 450 2.29 -15.24 2.43
C ALA A 450 3.66 -15.20 1.77
N ARG A 451 4.41 -14.11 1.97
CA ARG A 451 5.71 -13.92 1.33
C ARG A 451 6.78 -14.87 1.90
N ALA A 452 6.83 -15.01 3.23
CA ALA A 452 7.72 -15.96 3.90
C ALA A 452 7.39 -17.40 3.49
N SER A 453 6.10 -17.77 3.53
CA SER A 453 5.67 -19.13 3.16
C SER A 453 5.92 -19.45 1.69
N SER A 454 5.64 -18.52 0.78
CA SER A 454 5.89 -18.71 -0.65
C SER A 454 7.38 -18.74 -0.99
N SER A 455 8.22 -17.98 -0.27
CA SER A 455 9.68 -18.03 -0.47
C SER A 455 10.25 -19.36 0.02
N ALA A 456 9.85 -19.81 1.21
CA ALA A 456 10.24 -21.11 1.73
C ALA A 456 9.80 -22.25 0.81
N ALA A 457 8.55 -22.23 0.32
CA ALA A 457 8.04 -23.27 -0.59
C ALA A 457 8.85 -23.42 -1.88
N SER A 458 9.59 -22.37 -2.30
CA SER A 458 10.50 -22.42 -3.46
C SER A 458 11.91 -22.93 -3.13
N GLY A 459 12.17 -23.33 -1.87
CA GLY A 459 13.55 -23.57 -1.40
C GLY A 459 14.36 -22.28 -1.28
N PHE A 460 13.70 -21.14 -1.04
CA PHE A 460 14.29 -19.80 -1.02
C PHE A 460 15.02 -19.43 -2.33
N ASN A 461 14.53 -19.89 -3.48
CA ASN A 461 15.05 -19.46 -4.78
C ASN A 461 14.34 -18.20 -5.29
N HIS A 462 13.07 -18.00 -4.92
CA HIS A 462 12.25 -16.86 -5.37
C HIS A 462 11.01 -16.63 -4.49
N PRO A 463 10.31 -15.49 -4.55
CA PRO A 463 9.15 -15.24 -3.69
C PRO A 463 7.85 -15.96 -4.09
N PHE A 464 7.88 -16.83 -5.10
CA PHE A 464 6.72 -17.34 -5.83
C PHE A 464 6.50 -18.86 -5.73
N GLY A 465 6.88 -19.51 -4.61
CA GLY A 465 6.78 -20.97 -4.46
C GLY A 465 5.36 -21.53 -4.48
N TYR A 466 4.32 -20.72 -4.26
CA TYR A 466 2.93 -21.14 -4.51
C TYR A 466 2.43 -20.65 -5.86
N PRO A 467 1.63 -21.44 -6.61
CA PRO A 467 0.94 -20.95 -7.80
C PRO A 467 0.06 -19.73 -7.51
N ALA A 468 -0.11 -18.82 -8.47
CA ALA A 468 -0.99 -17.66 -8.36
C ALA A 468 -2.46 -18.04 -8.07
N SER A 469 -2.88 -19.24 -8.49
CA SER A 469 -4.20 -19.81 -8.22
C SER A 469 -4.38 -20.25 -6.75
N GLN A 470 -3.29 -20.58 -6.07
CA GLN A 470 -3.30 -21.09 -4.71
C GLN A 470 -3.08 -19.96 -3.69
N LYS A 471 -3.99 -19.84 -2.73
CA LYS A 471 -3.84 -18.83 -1.66
C LYS A 471 -3.04 -19.41 -0.51
N LEU A 472 -2.34 -18.54 0.23
CA LEU A 472 -1.73 -18.92 1.51
C LEU A 472 -2.74 -19.66 2.40
N ASP A 473 -3.97 -19.15 2.44
CA ASP A 473 -5.08 -19.72 3.19
C ASP A 473 -5.17 -21.24 2.98
N ASP A 474 -5.03 -21.76 1.76
CA ASP A 474 -5.14 -23.20 1.47
C ASP A 474 -3.97 -24.04 2.02
N ARG A 475 -2.84 -23.40 2.35
CA ARG A 475 -1.61 -24.00 2.87
C ARG A 475 -1.44 -23.83 4.39
N VAL A 476 -2.18 -22.92 5.02
CA VAL A 476 -2.08 -22.70 6.48
C VAL A 476 -2.35 -24.01 7.23
N GLY A 477 -1.40 -24.37 8.09
CA GLY A 477 -1.36 -25.56 8.94
C GLY A 477 -1.05 -26.88 8.24
N LYS A 478 -0.73 -26.88 6.94
CA LYS A 478 -0.27 -28.10 6.24
C LYS A 478 1.25 -28.26 6.35
N LEU A 479 1.69 -29.51 6.40
CA LEU A 479 3.11 -29.89 6.35
C LEU A 479 3.56 -30.08 4.90
N ASP A 480 4.56 -29.31 4.48
CA ASP A 480 5.17 -29.42 3.17
C ASP A 480 6.65 -29.79 3.30
N LEU A 481 7.15 -30.70 2.44
CA LEU A 481 8.59 -30.96 2.35
C LEU A 481 9.22 -29.93 1.40
N VAL A 482 10.25 -29.25 1.90
CA VAL A 482 10.96 -28.21 1.17
C VAL A 482 12.44 -28.57 1.11
N ASP A 483 13.03 -28.48 -0.09
CA ASP A 483 14.46 -28.66 -0.32
C ASP A 483 15.13 -27.31 -0.53
N CYS A 484 16.14 -27.01 0.29
CA CYS A 484 16.97 -25.82 0.19
C CYS A 484 18.44 -26.25 0.04
N GLU A 485 18.93 -26.36 -1.20
CA GLU A 485 20.31 -26.80 -1.52
C GLU A 485 20.70 -28.13 -0.86
N GLY A 486 19.82 -29.12 -0.94
CA GLY A 486 20.03 -30.45 -0.36
C GLY A 486 19.65 -30.54 1.12
N VAL A 487 19.33 -29.42 1.77
CA VAL A 487 18.78 -29.39 3.12
C VAL A 487 17.27 -29.55 3.04
N LEU A 488 16.78 -30.77 3.24
CA LEU A 488 15.34 -31.04 3.32
C LEU A 488 14.79 -30.63 4.70
N SER A 489 13.69 -29.89 4.70
CA SER A 489 12.99 -29.43 5.92
C SER A 489 11.47 -29.59 5.76
N ILE A 490 10.77 -29.58 6.89
CA ILE A 490 9.30 -29.56 6.94
C ILE A 490 8.85 -28.11 7.12
N GLN A 491 8.21 -27.53 6.10
CA GLN A 491 7.57 -26.24 6.22
C GLN A 491 6.16 -26.39 6.81
N ILE A 492 5.84 -25.53 7.78
CA ILE A 492 4.47 -25.28 8.24
C ILE A 492 4.14 -23.82 7.96
N SER A 493 3.12 -23.61 7.13
CA SER A 493 2.68 -22.26 6.78
C SER A 493 1.68 -21.76 7.78
N SER A 494 1.82 -20.51 8.21
CA SER A 494 0.90 -19.86 9.14
C SER A 494 0.54 -18.47 8.67
N PHE A 495 -0.60 -17.98 9.14
CA PHE A 495 -0.87 -16.56 9.05
C PHE A 495 0.13 -15.78 9.91
N HIS A 496 0.52 -14.60 9.45
CA HIS A 496 1.27 -13.70 10.31
C HIS A 496 0.40 -13.31 11.51
N PRO A 497 0.87 -13.41 12.77
CA PRO A 497 0.06 -13.10 13.95
C PRO A 497 -0.51 -11.67 13.92
N GLY A 498 0.26 -10.73 13.36
CA GLY A 498 -0.19 -9.36 13.09
C GLY A 498 -1.36 -9.24 12.08
N LYS A 499 -1.64 -10.22 11.22
CA LYS A 499 -2.84 -10.24 10.35
C LYS A 499 -4.11 -10.31 11.19
N GLY A 500 -4.03 -10.94 12.36
CA GLY A 500 -5.11 -11.09 13.30
C GLY A 500 -5.68 -9.77 13.81
N ARG A 501 -5.01 -8.63 13.61
CA ARG A 501 -5.56 -7.29 13.92
C ARG A 501 -6.43 -6.68 12.80
N TYR A 502 -6.44 -7.30 11.61
CA TYR A 502 -7.13 -6.79 10.42
C TYR A 502 -8.25 -7.71 9.90
N CYS A 503 -8.39 -8.93 10.43
CA CYS A 503 -9.52 -9.82 10.12
C CYS A 503 -10.87 -9.24 10.57
N ARG A 504 -11.99 -9.69 10.00
CA ARG A 504 -13.33 -9.29 10.49
C ARG A 504 -13.61 -9.91 11.87
N ASN A 505 -13.30 -11.20 12.01
CA ASN A 505 -13.44 -11.93 13.25
C ASN A 505 -12.05 -12.34 13.78
N PRO A 506 -11.45 -11.53 14.67
CA PRO A 506 -10.19 -11.91 15.31
C PRO A 506 -10.27 -13.21 16.13
N ALA A 507 -11.44 -13.57 16.69
CA ALA A 507 -11.57 -14.80 17.46
C ALA A 507 -11.35 -16.02 16.55
N THR A 508 -12.05 -16.10 15.42
CA THR A 508 -11.86 -17.20 14.45
C THR A 508 -10.48 -17.17 13.81
N PHE A 509 -9.88 -15.99 13.58
CA PHE A 509 -8.47 -15.93 13.18
C PHE A 509 -7.55 -16.55 14.23
N ASN A 510 -7.73 -16.19 15.50
CA ASN A 510 -6.91 -16.68 16.58
C ASN A 510 -7.12 -18.18 16.81
N GLU A 511 -8.32 -18.72 16.56
CA GLU A 511 -8.59 -20.17 16.54
C GLU A 511 -7.73 -20.86 15.48
N VAL A 512 -7.80 -20.40 14.22
CA VAL A 512 -6.98 -20.94 13.11
C VAL A 512 -5.48 -20.86 13.45
N PHE A 513 -5.04 -19.73 13.97
CA PHE A 513 -3.64 -19.54 14.37
C PHE A 513 -3.24 -20.47 15.52
N ASN A 514 -4.10 -20.65 16.52
CA ASN A 514 -3.85 -21.54 17.66
C ASN A 514 -3.74 -23.00 17.22
N VAL A 515 -4.66 -23.48 16.38
CA VAL A 515 -4.61 -24.85 15.83
C VAL A 515 -3.38 -25.05 14.95
N THR A 516 -2.96 -24.03 14.19
CA THR A 516 -1.70 -24.08 13.44
C THR A 516 -0.49 -24.26 14.36
N LEU A 517 -0.50 -23.63 15.55
CA LEU A 517 0.55 -23.83 16.55
C LEU A 517 0.47 -25.19 17.25
N TRP A 518 -0.71 -25.81 17.36
CA TRP A 518 -0.83 -27.21 17.81
C TRP A 518 -0.08 -28.14 16.87
N ILE A 519 -0.32 -27.99 15.56
CA ILE A 519 0.35 -28.76 14.52
C ILE A 519 1.86 -28.54 14.58
N PHE A 520 2.30 -27.29 14.78
CA PHE A 520 3.72 -26.97 14.94
C PHE A 520 4.37 -27.68 16.14
N LEU A 521 3.77 -27.57 17.34
CA LEU A 521 4.30 -28.22 18.55
C LEU A 521 4.27 -29.76 18.44
N PHE A 522 3.18 -30.32 17.92
CA PHE A 522 3.08 -31.76 17.70
C PHE A 522 4.14 -32.26 16.70
N THR A 523 4.42 -31.50 15.64
CA THR A 523 5.50 -31.81 14.69
C THR A 523 6.87 -31.79 15.37
N ILE A 524 7.13 -30.81 16.25
CA ILE A 524 8.36 -30.80 17.07
C ILE A 524 8.40 -32.04 17.96
N ASN A 525 7.31 -32.40 18.62
CA ASN A 525 7.28 -33.55 19.51
C ASN A 525 7.65 -34.86 18.78
N VAL A 526 7.04 -35.10 17.62
CA VAL A 526 7.36 -36.26 16.77
C VAL A 526 8.82 -36.22 16.31
N CYS A 527 9.35 -35.04 15.97
CA CYS A 527 10.77 -34.88 15.61
C CYS A 527 11.69 -35.26 16.78
N LEU A 528 11.39 -34.83 18.01
CA LEU A 528 12.20 -35.14 19.19
C LEU A 528 12.16 -36.65 19.52
N LYS A 529 10.96 -37.24 19.56
CA LYS A 529 10.75 -38.67 19.87
C LYS A 529 11.37 -39.61 18.83
N SER A 530 11.40 -39.21 17.56
CA SER A 530 12.02 -40.01 16.49
C SER A 530 13.53 -39.79 16.34
N SER A 531 14.14 -38.86 17.09
CA SER A 531 15.54 -38.48 16.88
C SER A 531 16.54 -39.61 17.11
N GLU A 532 16.28 -40.53 18.04
CA GLU A 532 17.13 -41.68 18.31
C GLU A 532 17.04 -42.75 17.21
N LEU A 533 15.83 -43.02 16.71
CA LEU A 533 15.60 -43.98 15.63
C LEU A 533 16.26 -43.56 14.32
N PHE A 534 16.37 -42.25 14.06
CA PHE A 534 16.85 -41.70 12.80
C PHE A 534 18.31 -41.23 12.82
N GLN A 535 19.09 -41.56 13.86
CA GLN A 535 20.51 -41.16 13.93
C GLN A 535 21.35 -41.66 12.73
N ASN A 536 21.03 -42.86 12.22
CA ASN A 536 21.75 -43.48 11.10
C ASN A 536 21.02 -43.35 9.75
N HIS A 537 19.93 -42.58 9.70
CA HIS A 537 19.10 -42.44 8.52
C HIS A 537 19.38 -41.12 7.79
N THR A 538 19.09 -41.09 6.48
CA THR A 538 19.14 -39.82 5.75
C THR A 538 18.10 -38.85 6.29
N ARG A 539 18.46 -37.57 6.36
CA ARG A 539 17.54 -36.48 6.73
C ARG A 539 16.24 -36.51 5.92
N LYS A 540 16.34 -36.86 4.63
CA LYS A 540 15.20 -37.01 3.72
C LYS A 540 14.20 -38.06 4.20
N ASN A 541 14.68 -39.21 4.64
CA ASN A 541 13.82 -40.26 5.20
C ASN A 541 13.23 -39.84 6.54
N TRP A 542 14.00 -39.13 7.36
CA TRP A 542 13.53 -38.63 8.64
C TRP A 542 12.40 -37.60 8.49
N CYS A 543 12.55 -36.59 7.62
CA CYS A 543 11.49 -35.61 7.37
C CYS A 543 10.22 -36.24 6.79
N ARG A 544 10.36 -37.25 5.92
CA ARG A 544 9.21 -38.01 5.40
C ARG A 544 8.49 -38.79 6.50
N HIS A 545 9.26 -39.43 7.39
CA HIS A 545 8.69 -40.13 8.53
C HIS A 545 7.93 -39.18 9.44
N ILE A 546 8.55 -38.06 9.87
CA ILE A 546 7.89 -37.06 10.71
C ILE A 546 6.59 -36.58 10.05
N LYS A 547 6.64 -36.19 8.76
CA LYS A 547 5.45 -35.75 8.03
C LYS A 547 4.35 -36.81 7.99
N ALA A 548 4.69 -38.05 7.63
CA ALA A 548 3.71 -39.14 7.54
C ALA A 548 3.06 -39.44 8.89
N THR A 549 3.86 -39.53 9.96
CA THR A 549 3.39 -39.76 11.33
C THR A 549 2.48 -38.63 11.81
N VAL A 550 2.86 -37.38 11.53
CA VAL A 550 2.06 -36.21 11.90
C VAL A 550 0.75 -36.16 11.13
N ASP A 551 0.79 -36.34 9.81
CA ASP A 551 -0.41 -36.31 8.97
C ASP A 551 -1.41 -37.41 9.35
N ASP A 552 -0.92 -38.63 9.62
CA ASP A 552 -1.76 -39.77 10.04
C ASP A 552 -2.47 -39.47 11.37
N LYS A 553 -1.74 -38.99 12.39
CA LYS A 553 -2.34 -38.67 13.70
C LYS A 553 -3.33 -37.50 13.58
N LEU A 554 -2.99 -36.42 12.85
CA LEU A 554 -3.85 -35.25 12.69
C LEU A 554 -5.11 -35.52 11.87
N HIS A 555 -5.08 -36.48 10.94
CA HIS A 555 -6.28 -37.00 10.28
C HIS A 555 -7.11 -37.83 11.24
N LYS A 556 -6.52 -38.79 11.96
CA LYS A 556 -7.24 -39.64 12.93
C LYS A 556 -7.88 -38.86 14.07
N SER A 557 -7.26 -37.77 14.52
CA SER A 557 -7.81 -36.90 15.57
C SER A 557 -8.85 -35.89 15.07
N GLY A 558 -9.06 -35.79 13.74
CA GLY A 558 -9.94 -34.77 13.15
C GLY A 558 -9.40 -33.34 13.23
N THR A 559 -8.13 -33.13 13.61
CA THR A 559 -7.53 -31.79 13.77
C THR A 559 -7.46 -31.05 12.44
N TYR A 560 -7.19 -31.74 11.34
CA TYR A 560 -7.21 -31.12 10.00
C TYR A 560 -8.62 -30.68 9.58
N ASP A 561 -9.65 -31.45 9.91
CA ASP A 561 -11.04 -31.10 9.58
C ASP A 561 -11.50 -29.90 10.41
N LEU A 562 -11.14 -29.86 11.69
CA LEU A 562 -11.35 -28.70 12.56
C LEU A 562 -10.69 -27.45 11.98
N LEU A 563 -9.41 -27.54 11.60
CA LEU A 563 -8.67 -26.44 11.01
C LEU A 563 -9.31 -25.97 9.68
N ASN A 564 -9.69 -26.89 8.80
CA ASN A 564 -10.31 -26.57 7.52
C ASN A 564 -11.68 -25.90 7.71
N SER A 565 -12.50 -26.39 8.64
CA SER A 565 -13.79 -25.79 9.01
C SER A 565 -13.60 -24.37 9.56
N MET A 566 -12.62 -24.14 10.44
CA MET A 566 -12.30 -22.80 10.95
C MET A 566 -11.78 -21.87 9.84
N LYS A 567 -11.00 -22.39 8.89
CA LYS A 567 -10.54 -21.63 7.71
C LYS A 567 -11.69 -21.32 6.77
N GLU A 568 -12.66 -22.21 6.60
CA GLU A 568 -13.89 -21.97 5.85
C GLU A 568 -14.73 -20.89 6.51
N LYS A 569 -14.91 -20.97 7.83
CA LYS A 569 -15.56 -19.93 8.62
C LYS A 569 -14.86 -18.59 8.47
N LEU A 570 -13.53 -18.56 8.59
CA LEU A 570 -12.74 -17.34 8.39
C LEU A 570 -12.89 -16.78 6.95
N ARG A 571 -13.02 -17.67 5.94
CA ARG A 571 -13.25 -17.30 4.53
C ARG A 571 -14.68 -16.78 4.29
N SER A 572 -15.69 -17.43 4.86
CA SER A 572 -17.10 -17.08 4.71
C SER A 572 -17.48 -15.81 5.46
N GLU A 573 -16.77 -15.50 6.55
CA GLU A 573 -16.84 -14.22 7.24
C GLU A 573 -16.18 -13.09 6.45
N GLY A 574 -15.25 -13.44 5.56
CA GLY A 574 -14.78 -12.56 4.49
C GLY A 574 -15.94 -12.17 3.56
N PRO A 575 -15.79 -11.14 2.71
CA PRO A 575 -16.77 -10.90 1.66
C PRO A 575 -17.03 -12.19 0.90
N GLY A 576 -18.29 -12.66 0.95
CA GLY A 576 -18.71 -13.81 0.17
C GLY A 576 -18.19 -13.65 -1.25
N SER A 577 -17.56 -14.71 -1.77
CA SER A 577 -17.03 -14.73 -3.12
C SER A 577 -18.20 -14.58 -4.08
N ARG A 578 -18.63 -13.34 -4.36
CA ARG A 578 -19.64 -13.04 -5.37
C ARG A 578 -19.03 -13.41 -6.70
N SER A 579 -19.41 -14.62 -7.12
CA SER A 579 -19.46 -15.12 -8.49
C SER A 579 -19.93 -14.02 -9.45
N LEU A 580 -19.37 -14.05 -10.66
CA LEU A 580 -19.60 -13.16 -11.82
C LEU A 580 -18.76 -11.87 -11.86
N LEU A 581 -17.43 -12.02 -11.88
CA LEU A 581 -16.57 -11.03 -12.53
C LEU A 581 -16.45 -11.38 -14.01
N SER A 582 -16.61 -10.41 -14.91
CA SER A 582 -16.38 -10.59 -16.34
C SER A 582 -14.92 -11.00 -16.61
N PRO A 583 -14.62 -11.69 -17.74
CA PRO A 583 -13.26 -12.08 -18.09
C PRO A 583 -12.25 -10.91 -18.08
N GLN A 584 -12.67 -9.71 -18.53
CA GLN A 584 -11.88 -8.47 -18.42
C GLN A 584 -11.56 -8.11 -16.97
N LYS A 585 -12.53 -8.24 -16.04
CA LYS A 585 -12.30 -8.01 -14.60
C LYS A 585 -11.43 -9.10 -13.96
N CYS A 586 -11.40 -10.31 -14.52
CA CYS A 586 -10.48 -11.37 -14.08
C CYS A 586 -9.02 -11.01 -14.46
N ILE A 587 -8.80 -10.49 -15.67
CA ILE A 587 -7.51 -9.98 -16.15
C ILE A 587 -7.08 -8.70 -15.39
N GLU A 588 -8.03 -7.82 -15.08
CA GLU A 588 -7.77 -6.63 -14.23
C GLU A 588 -7.46 -7.02 -12.78
N SER A 589 -8.10 -8.07 -12.25
CA SER A 589 -7.87 -8.58 -10.88
C SER A 589 -6.54 -9.30 -10.69
N LEU A 590 -5.78 -9.56 -11.76
CA LEU A 590 -4.39 -10.02 -11.68
C LEU A 590 -3.55 -8.91 -11.05
N THR A 591 -3.35 -9.10 -9.74
CA THR A 591 -2.73 -8.23 -8.74
C THR A 591 -1.27 -7.86 -9.03
N LYS A 592 -0.73 -6.90 -8.25
CA LYS A 592 0.72 -6.60 -8.13
C LYS A 592 1.60 -7.86 -8.06
N THR A 593 1.14 -8.92 -7.39
CA THR A 593 1.83 -10.20 -7.28
C THR A 593 2.01 -10.91 -8.63
N THR A 594 1.04 -10.79 -9.54
CA THR A 594 1.14 -11.31 -10.91
C THR A 594 2.12 -10.49 -11.73
N THR A 595 2.07 -9.17 -11.57
CA THR A 595 2.99 -8.24 -12.23
C THR A 595 4.44 -8.50 -11.79
N ASP A 596 4.67 -8.73 -10.49
CA ASP A 596 6.00 -9.08 -9.96
C ASP A 596 6.47 -10.45 -10.51
N ARG A 597 5.57 -11.44 -10.64
CA ARG A 597 5.88 -12.75 -11.29
C ARG A 597 6.24 -12.58 -12.76
N PHE A 598 5.44 -11.82 -13.50
CA PHE A 598 5.65 -11.51 -14.92
C PHE A 598 7.02 -10.87 -15.15
N LEU A 599 7.38 -9.88 -14.32
CA LEU A 599 8.71 -9.24 -14.36
C LEU A 599 9.85 -10.20 -14.02
N PHE A 600 9.64 -11.06 -13.02
CA PHE A 600 10.67 -11.96 -12.52
C PHE A 600 11.00 -13.07 -13.52
N ILE A 601 9.97 -13.70 -14.09
CA ILE A 601 10.10 -14.72 -15.13
C ILE A 601 10.69 -14.10 -16.40
N GLY A 602 10.21 -12.91 -16.75
CA GLY A 602 10.69 -12.18 -17.92
C GLY A 602 10.27 -12.81 -19.24
N PHE A 603 11.11 -12.57 -20.24
CA PHE A 603 10.80 -12.80 -21.64
C PHE A 603 11.90 -13.62 -22.31
N ALA A 604 11.51 -14.29 -23.37
CA ALA A 604 12.30 -15.06 -24.30
C ALA A 604 13.53 -14.28 -24.85
N LEU A 605 14.75 -14.62 -24.39
CA LEU A 605 16.04 -14.02 -24.80
C LEU A 605 16.83 -14.94 -25.76
N GLY A 606 17.59 -14.38 -26.69
CA GLY A 606 18.15 -15.15 -27.82
C GLY A 606 17.09 -15.62 -28.83
N SER A 607 17.49 -15.91 -30.06
CA SER A 607 16.62 -16.56 -31.05
C SER A 607 16.26 -17.98 -30.58
N PRO A 608 15.19 -18.60 -31.09
CA PRO A 608 14.83 -19.98 -30.74
C PRO A 608 16.03 -20.92 -30.84
N MET A 609 16.19 -21.81 -29.86
CA MET A 609 17.29 -22.79 -29.75
C MET A 609 18.72 -22.23 -29.65
N SER A 610 18.89 -20.90 -29.59
CA SER A 610 20.21 -20.28 -29.39
C SER A 610 20.87 -20.68 -28.07
N PRO A 611 22.21 -20.60 -27.93
CA PRO A 611 22.90 -20.87 -26.67
C PRO A 611 22.38 -20.01 -25.51
N GLN A 612 22.11 -18.73 -25.77
CA GLN A 612 21.52 -17.81 -24.79
C GLN A 612 20.13 -18.30 -24.35
N ARG A 613 19.29 -18.73 -25.29
CA ARG A 613 17.96 -19.26 -24.97
C ARG A 613 18.04 -20.56 -24.15
N LYS A 614 18.92 -21.48 -24.52
CA LYS A 614 19.14 -22.74 -23.78
C LYS A 614 19.60 -22.47 -22.34
N GLN A 615 20.48 -21.49 -22.15
CA GLN A 615 20.92 -21.07 -20.83
C GLN A 615 19.77 -20.48 -20.01
N GLN A 616 18.98 -19.58 -20.61
CA GLN A 616 17.80 -19.01 -19.94
C GLN A 616 16.76 -20.09 -19.57
N ALA A 617 16.49 -21.03 -20.48
CA ALA A 617 15.58 -22.14 -20.21
C ALA A 617 16.08 -23.02 -19.06
N ARG A 618 17.40 -23.25 -18.95
CA ARG A 618 18.03 -23.92 -17.80
C ARG A 618 17.77 -23.18 -16.50
N GLU A 619 18.04 -21.89 -16.48
CA GLU A 619 17.83 -21.05 -15.29
C GLU A 619 16.36 -21.07 -14.85
N LEU A 620 15.42 -20.92 -15.79
CA LEU A 620 13.98 -20.97 -15.49
C LEU A 620 13.51 -22.36 -15.02
N TRP A 621 14.08 -23.43 -15.56
CA TRP A 621 13.78 -24.80 -15.12
C TRP A 621 14.22 -25.04 -13.66
N ASP A 622 15.43 -24.59 -13.34
CA ASP A 622 16.04 -24.73 -12.02
C ASP A 622 15.31 -23.89 -10.97
N LEU A 623 14.77 -22.73 -11.36
CA LEU A 623 13.94 -21.88 -10.49
C LEU A 623 12.62 -22.55 -10.07
N ASN A 624 12.09 -23.50 -10.83
CA ASN A 624 10.85 -24.24 -10.52
C ASN A 624 9.64 -23.35 -10.22
N ILE A 625 9.41 -22.34 -11.06
CA ILE A 625 8.28 -21.42 -10.90
C ILE A 625 7.00 -22.17 -11.29
N PRO A 626 6.00 -22.33 -10.39
CA PRO A 626 4.86 -23.21 -10.64
C PRO A 626 4.08 -22.88 -11.93
N GLU A 627 3.88 -21.60 -12.25
CA GLU A 627 3.10 -21.19 -13.43
C GLU A 627 3.74 -21.58 -14.76
N LEU A 628 5.05 -21.79 -14.80
CA LEU A 628 5.71 -22.28 -16.01
C LEU A 628 5.37 -23.76 -16.27
N HIS A 629 4.85 -24.46 -15.27
CA HIS A 629 4.52 -25.88 -15.32
C HIS A 629 3.01 -26.16 -15.45
N ASP A 630 2.16 -25.12 -15.45
CA ASP A 630 0.69 -25.28 -15.53
C ASP A 630 0.24 -25.97 -16.84
N HIS A 631 0.95 -25.71 -17.94
CA HIS A 631 0.64 -26.28 -19.25
C HIS A 631 1.46 -27.53 -19.58
N ILE A 632 2.72 -27.62 -19.10
CA ILE A 632 3.58 -28.79 -19.25
C ILE A 632 4.15 -29.11 -17.88
N THR A 633 3.76 -30.26 -17.33
CA THR A 633 4.13 -30.64 -15.98
C THR A 633 5.63 -30.89 -15.86
N ARG A 634 6.16 -30.80 -14.64
CA ARG A 634 7.60 -30.94 -14.37
C ARG A 634 8.13 -32.35 -14.63
N GLU A 635 7.26 -33.36 -14.68
CA GLU A 635 7.63 -34.72 -15.08
C GLU A 635 8.00 -34.79 -16.57
N ASN A 636 7.38 -33.95 -17.42
CA ASN A 636 7.71 -33.85 -18.83
C ASN A 636 8.82 -32.82 -19.09
N ARG A 637 10.01 -33.12 -18.57
CA ARG A 637 11.19 -32.25 -18.71
C ARG A 637 11.53 -31.95 -20.17
N ILE A 638 11.46 -32.95 -21.05
CA ILE A 638 11.82 -32.80 -22.46
C ILE A 638 10.84 -31.86 -23.17
N GLY A 639 9.53 -32.06 -22.97
CA GLY A 639 8.50 -31.20 -23.55
C GLY A 639 8.59 -29.76 -23.04
N TRP A 640 8.84 -29.58 -21.74
CA TRP A 640 9.00 -28.24 -21.17
C TRP A 640 10.24 -27.54 -21.72
N TRP A 641 11.36 -28.25 -21.79
CA TRP A 641 12.61 -27.71 -22.32
C TRP A 641 12.48 -27.28 -23.78
N THR A 642 11.85 -28.14 -24.59
CA THR A 642 11.56 -27.89 -26.00
C THR A 642 10.71 -26.63 -26.15
N TRP A 643 9.59 -26.56 -25.42
CA TRP A 643 8.73 -25.37 -25.37
C TRP A 643 9.53 -24.09 -25.02
N ALA A 644 10.26 -24.11 -23.92
CA ALA A 644 10.99 -22.94 -23.45
C ALA A 644 12.05 -22.47 -24.47
N CYS A 645 12.71 -23.42 -25.15
CA CYS A 645 13.73 -23.13 -26.15
C CYS A 645 13.18 -22.69 -27.51
N GLU A 646 11.97 -23.10 -27.86
CA GLU A 646 11.33 -22.76 -29.15
C GLU A 646 10.55 -21.45 -29.11
N LEU A 647 10.24 -20.91 -27.93
CA LEU A 647 9.50 -19.64 -27.82
C LEU A 647 10.17 -18.52 -28.62
N GLU A 648 9.37 -17.87 -29.44
CA GLU A 648 9.78 -16.68 -30.18
C GLU A 648 10.37 -15.63 -29.24
N GLU A 649 11.48 -15.09 -29.70
CA GLU A 649 12.15 -13.93 -29.16
C GLU A 649 11.19 -12.81 -28.72
N GLY A 650 11.30 -12.35 -27.46
CA GLY A 650 10.42 -11.31 -26.91
C GLY A 650 9.03 -11.78 -26.46
N THR A 651 8.72 -13.08 -26.55
CA THR A 651 7.53 -13.67 -25.94
C THR A 651 7.68 -13.79 -24.42
N SER A 652 6.65 -13.42 -23.64
CA SER A 652 6.65 -13.65 -22.19
C SER A 652 6.43 -15.13 -21.89
N PHE A 653 7.38 -15.77 -21.18
CA PHE A 653 7.21 -17.16 -20.73
C PHE A 653 5.97 -17.31 -19.84
N PHE A 654 5.73 -16.33 -18.96
CA PHE A 654 4.59 -16.34 -18.04
C PHE A 654 3.26 -16.26 -18.79
N ALA A 655 3.11 -15.28 -19.70
CA ALA A 655 1.88 -15.13 -20.45
C ALA A 655 1.62 -16.34 -21.35
N HIS A 656 2.67 -16.84 -22.03
CA HIS A 656 2.55 -18.02 -22.88
C HIS A 656 2.14 -19.28 -22.10
N ALA A 657 2.81 -19.57 -20.98
CA ALA A 657 2.48 -20.72 -20.15
C ALA A 657 1.04 -20.62 -19.59
N SER A 658 0.65 -19.42 -19.12
CA SER A 658 -0.70 -19.17 -18.58
C SER A 658 -1.80 -19.40 -19.61
N VAL A 659 -1.67 -18.83 -20.81
CA VAL A 659 -2.66 -19.00 -21.88
C VAL A 659 -2.70 -20.45 -22.35
N SER A 660 -1.54 -21.09 -22.50
CA SER A 660 -1.45 -22.49 -22.91
C SER A 660 -2.13 -23.41 -21.89
N GLY A 661 -1.96 -23.15 -20.60
CA GLY A 661 -2.64 -23.86 -19.52
C GLY A 661 -4.15 -23.69 -19.61
N MET A 662 -4.64 -22.46 -19.75
CA MET A 662 -6.07 -22.17 -19.90
C MET A 662 -6.70 -22.89 -21.11
N ILE A 663 -6.01 -22.93 -22.26
CA ILE A 663 -6.48 -23.63 -23.46
C ILE A 663 -6.56 -25.15 -23.21
N LYS A 664 -5.53 -25.75 -22.59
CA LYS A 664 -5.53 -27.18 -22.28
C LYS A 664 -6.68 -27.55 -21.34
N THR A 665 -6.91 -26.78 -20.28
CA THR A 665 -8.03 -27.03 -19.35
C THR A 665 -9.39 -26.89 -20.03
N ALA A 666 -9.56 -25.88 -20.90
CA ALA A 666 -10.80 -25.69 -21.66
C ALA A 666 -11.05 -26.85 -22.65
N GLY A 667 -10.01 -27.35 -23.30
CA GLY A 667 -10.08 -28.53 -24.18
C GLY A 667 -10.42 -29.80 -23.43
N ALA A 668 -9.78 -30.06 -22.29
CA ALA A 668 -10.05 -31.21 -21.43
C ALA A 668 -11.50 -31.21 -20.91
N LEU A 669 -12.00 -30.05 -20.47
CA LEU A 669 -13.41 -29.90 -20.07
C LEU A 669 -14.35 -30.17 -21.24
N LYS A 670 -14.07 -29.63 -22.44
CA LYS A 670 -14.89 -29.88 -23.62
C LYS A 670 -14.96 -31.37 -23.97
N ASN A 671 -13.83 -32.07 -23.88
CA ASN A 671 -13.73 -33.50 -24.14
C ASN A 671 -14.46 -34.34 -23.06
N ALA A 672 -14.33 -33.98 -21.78
CA ALA A 672 -15.05 -34.61 -20.67
C ALA A 672 -16.57 -34.40 -20.76
N PHE A 673 -17.00 -33.21 -21.19
CA PHE A 673 -18.42 -32.93 -21.43
C PHE A 673 -18.96 -33.64 -22.69
N SER A 674 -18.15 -33.83 -23.74
CA SER A 674 -18.56 -34.66 -24.89
C SER A 674 -18.61 -36.14 -24.55
N SER A 675 -17.71 -36.66 -23.70
CA SER A 675 -17.78 -38.06 -23.23
C SER A 675 -18.97 -38.28 -22.28
N LEU A 676 -19.30 -37.29 -21.43
CA LEU A 676 -20.50 -37.33 -20.60
C LEU A 676 -21.80 -37.26 -21.43
N LYS A 677 -21.81 -36.53 -22.57
CA LYS A 677 -22.95 -36.55 -23.49
C LYS A 677 -23.17 -37.91 -24.17
N ILE A 678 -22.09 -38.67 -24.43
CA ILE A 678 -22.18 -40.02 -25.00
C ILE A 678 -22.69 -41.05 -23.96
N GLN A 679 -22.46 -40.81 -22.66
CA GLN A 679 -23.08 -41.62 -21.60
C GLN A 679 -24.53 -41.20 -21.30
N SER A 680 -24.85 -39.91 -21.44
CA SER A 680 -26.21 -39.38 -21.21
C SER A 680 -27.22 -39.80 -22.28
N SER A 681 -26.77 -40.08 -23.51
CA SER A 681 -27.62 -40.60 -24.59
C SER A 681 -28.08 -42.05 -24.41
N ARG A 682 -27.54 -42.79 -23.43
CA ARG A 682 -28.02 -44.14 -23.07
C ARG A 682 -29.05 -44.16 -21.93
N LEU A 683 -29.28 -43.04 -21.24
CA LEU A 683 -30.17 -42.95 -20.07
C LEU A 683 -31.47 -42.16 -20.32
N LEU A 684 -31.71 -41.67 -21.53
CA LEU A 684 -32.89 -40.85 -21.87
C LEU A 684 -33.90 -41.58 -22.80
N GLN A 685 -34.07 -42.89 -22.62
CA GLN A 685 -35.12 -43.68 -23.28
C GLN A 685 -36.26 -44.15 -22.35
N ALA A 686 -36.35 -43.62 -21.13
CA ALA A 686 -37.49 -43.85 -20.26
C ALA A 686 -38.00 -42.51 -19.72
N PHE A 687 -39.13 -42.05 -20.26
CA PHE A 687 -40.28 -41.41 -19.60
C PHE A 687 -41.06 -40.50 -20.58
N PRO A 688 -42.40 -40.44 -20.46
CA PRO A 688 -43.30 -40.08 -21.53
C PRO A 688 -43.58 -38.57 -21.62
N GLN A 689 -43.97 -38.19 -22.84
CA GLN A 689 -44.40 -36.86 -23.26
C GLN A 689 -45.60 -36.37 -22.46
N GLY A 690 -45.63 -35.07 -22.13
CA GLY A 690 -46.82 -34.44 -21.61
C GLY A 690 -46.67 -32.94 -21.37
N ILE A 691 -47.45 -32.19 -22.15
CA ILE A 691 -48.03 -30.87 -21.86
C ILE A 691 -47.33 -29.65 -22.49
N SER A 692 -48.03 -29.22 -23.54
CA SER A 692 -48.07 -27.96 -24.30
C SER A 692 -48.15 -26.68 -23.48
N TYR A 693 -47.49 -25.61 -23.96
CA TYR A 693 -48.06 -24.26 -23.99
C TYR A 693 -47.64 -23.52 -25.27
N ALA A 694 -48.61 -22.87 -25.88
CA ALA A 694 -48.59 -22.12 -27.13
C ALA A 694 -48.12 -20.64 -26.93
N PRO A 695 -47.84 -19.90 -28.03
CA PRO A 695 -46.89 -18.78 -28.08
C PRO A 695 -47.55 -17.39 -28.19
N LEU A 696 -46.77 -16.32 -28.03
CA LEU A 696 -46.96 -14.93 -28.50
C LEU A 696 -45.75 -14.10 -27.98
N SER A 697 -45.16 -13.11 -28.63
CA SER A 697 -45.22 -12.54 -29.98
C SER A 697 -43.96 -11.68 -30.13
N MET A 698 -43.43 -11.62 -31.35
CA MET A 698 -42.37 -10.72 -31.78
C MET A 698 -42.80 -9.24 -31.68
N HIS A 699 -41.87 -8.38 -31.29
CA HIS A 699 -41.67 -7.11 -32.00
C HIS A 699 -40.17 -6.83 -32.09
N GLN A 700 -39.69 -6.80 -33.35
CA GLN A 700 -38.37 -6.38 -33.74
C GLN A 700 -38.29 -4.85 -33.72
N SER A 701 -37.18 -4.30 -33.23
CA SER A 701 -36.60 -3.07 -33.79
C SER A 701 -35.09 -3.29 -33.91
N GLU A 702 -34.66 -3.55 -35.13
CA GLU A 702 -33.26 -3.44 -35.53
C GLU A 702 -32.92 -1.96 -35.59
N ASN A 703 -31.87 -1.55 -34.87
CA ASN A 703 -30.87 -0.61 -35.37
C ASN A 703 -29.72 -0.47 -34.35
N SER A 704 -28.52 -0.79 -34.82
CA SER A 704 -27.22 -0.27 -34.37
C SER A 704 -26.80 -0.53 -32.91
N GLU A 705 -26.15 -1.67 -32.66
CA GLU A 705 -24.99 -1.78 -31.75
C GLU A 705 -24.29 -3.15 -31.89
N ASP A 706 -23.58 -3.34 -33.02
CA ASP A 706 -22.65 -4.45 -33.21
C ASP A 706 -21.31 -4.15 -32.51
N MET A 707 -21.28 -4.24 -31.18
CA MET A 707 -20.06 -4.40 -30.38
C MET A 707 -20.46 -4.52 -28.92
N LEU A 708 -20.94 -5.68 -28.44
CA LEU A 708 -20.98 -6.08 -27.01
C LEU A 708 -21.66 -7.46 -26.83
N LEU A 709 -20.92 -8.56 -26.96
CA LEU A 709 -21.40 -9.90 -26.56
C LEU A 709 -20.29 -10.73 -25.88
N LEU A 710 -20.27 -10.74 -24.54
CA LEU A 710 -19.54 -11.73 -23.73
C LEU A 710 -20.15 -11.83 -22.31
N ASN A 711 -21.27 -12.56 -22.16
CA ASN A 711 -21.90 -12.82 -20.86
C ASN A 711 -22.49 -14.25 -20.78
N ARG A 712 -21.73 -15.23 -20.24
CA ARG A 712 -22.21 -16.42 -19.48
C ARG A 712 -21.01 -17.29 -19.01
N PRO A 713 -21.18 -18.17 -18.00
CA PRO A 713 -20.10 -18.91 -17.35
C PRO A 713 -19.66 -20.11 -18.20
N SER A 714 -18.93 -19.79 -19.26
CA SER A 714 -18.12 -20.72 -20.04
C SER A 714 -16.94 -19.86 -20.48
N SER A 715 -15.74 -20.20 -20.04
CA SER A 715 -14.50 -19.59 -20.49
C SER A 715 -14.32 -19.83 -22.00
N ARG A 716 -14.96 -19.01 -22.84
CA ARG A 716 -14.69 -18.97 -24.26
C ARG A 716 -13.70 -17.84 -24.51
N ILE A 717 -12.46 -18.22 -24.77
CA ILE A 717 -11.62 -17.49 -25.72
C ILE A 717 -12.49 -17.29 -26.98
N PRO A 718 -12.61 -16.08 -27.55
CA PRO A 718 -13.39 -15.85 -28.77
C PRO A 718 -13.03 -16.90 -29.82
N LYS A 719 -14.04 -17.54 -30.44
CA LYS A 719 -13.79 -18.48 -31.55
C LYS A 719 -12.99 -17.73 -32.62
N GLY A 720 -11.74 -18.15 -32.86
CA GLY A 720 -10.83 -17.52 -33.82
C GLY A 720 -9.65 -16.75 -33.20
N MET A 721 -9.61 -16.54 -31.88
CA MET A 721 -8.45 -15.89 -31.25
C MET A 721 -7.28 -16.88 -31.15
N THR A 722 -6.17 -16.56 -31.81
CA THR A 722 -4.96 -17.38 -31.78
C THR A 722 -4.23 -17.29 -30.44
N LEU A 723 -3.43 -18.31 -30.11
CA LEU A 723 -2.57 -18.32 -28.92
C LEU A 723 -1.69 -17.07 -28.84
N GLN A 724 -1.07 -16.66 -29.97
CA GLN A 724 -0.22 -15.48 -30.01
C GLN A 724 -0.98 -14.19 -29.70
N VAL A 725 -2.19 -14.01 -30.22
CA VAL A 725 -3.01 -12.81 -29.92
C VAL A 725 -3.38 -12.78 -28.43
N ALA A 726 -3.74 -13.91 -27.84
CA ALA A 726 -4.06 -13.99 -26.41
C ALA A 726 -2.84 -13.71 -25.52
N VAL A 727 -1.67 -14.25 -25.89
CA VAL A 727 -0.40 -13.95 -25.21
C VAL A 727 -0.04 -12.47 -25.34
N GLY A 728 -0.22 -11.87 -26.52
CA GLY A 728 0.00 -10.45 -26.78
C GLY A 728 -0.88 -9.55 -25.92
N LEU A 729 -2.19 -9.83 -25.84
CA LEU A 729 -3.12 -9.04 -25.01
C LEU A 729 -2.79 -9.13 -23.51
N ILE A 730 -2.49 -10.33 -23.00
CA ILE A 730 -2.10 -10.48 -21.59
C ILE A 730 -0.78 -9.75 -21.31
N THR A 731 0.19 -9.86 -22.23
CA THR A 731 1.48 -9.17 -22.12
C THR A 731 1.30 -7.66 -22.08
N SER A 732 0.50 -7.09 -22.99
CA SER A 732 0.17 -5.67 -23.03
C SER A 732 -0.50 -5.21 -21.74
N ALA A 733 -1.56 -5.91 -21.30
CA ALA A 733 -2.29 -5.57 -20.09
C ALA A 733 -1.42 -5.63 -18.81
N MET A 734 -0.38 -6.49 -18.79
CA MET A 734 0.58 -6.54 -17.68
C MET A 734 1.58 -5.39 -17.74
N LEU A 735 2.05 -5.02 -18.94
CA LEU A 735 2.96 -3.89 -19.15
C LEU A 735 2.30 -2.56 -18.77
N ASP A 736 1.00 -2.37 -19.04
CA ASP A 736 0.25 -1.16 -18.69
C ASP A 736 0.17 -0.90 -17.17
N LYS A 737 0.31 -1.94 -16.35
CA LYS A 737 0.26 -1.85 -14.88
C LYS A 737 1.62 -1.55 -14.23
N LEU A 738 2.70 -1.52 -15.00
CA LEU A 738 4.06 -1.33 -14.50
C LEU A 738 4.43 0.16 -14.39
N ARG A 739 5.36 0.49 -13.48
CA ARG A 739 5.97 1.83 -13.47
C ARG A 739 6.85 2.01 -14.71
N PRO A 740 7.00 3.23 -15.28
CA PRO A 740 7.87 3.49 -16.44
C PRO A 740 9.29 2.91 -16.31
N SER A 741 9.87 2.94 -15.11
CA SER A 741 11.19 2.34 -14.86
C SER A 741 11.20 0.80 -14.89
N GLN A 742 10.11 0.16 -14.48
CA GLN A 742 9.94 -1.30 -14.54
C GLN A 742 9.58 -1.76 -15.95
N VAL A 743 8.81 -0.95 -16.68
CA VAL A 743 8.54 -1.10 -18.12
C VAL A 743 9.84 -0.98 -18.90
N ALA A 744 10.65 0.04 -18.63
CA ALA A 744 11.97 0.21 -19.24
C ALA A 744 12.93 -0.94 -18.90
N GLU A 745 12.93 -1.46 -17.66
CA GLU A 745 13.73 -2.62 -17.28
C GLU A 745 13.21 -3.92 -17.91
N ALA A 746 11.89 -4.10 -18.01
CA ALA A 746 11.26 -5.21 -18.72
C ALA A 746 11.61 -5.15 -20.22
N HIS A 747 11.43 -4.01 -20.87
CA HIS A 747 11.76 -3.80 -22.29
C HIS A 747 13.26 -3.91 -22.60
N ARG A 748 14.13 -3.43 -21.70
CA ARG A 748 15.58 -3.64 -21.79
C ARG A 748 15.91 -5.14 -21.81
N LYS A 749 15.10 -5.97 -21.13
CA LYS A 749 15.24 -7.42 -21.13
C LYS A 749 14.55 -8.07 -22.34
N THR A 750 13.34 -7.68 -22.75
CA THR A 750 12.51 -8.39 -23.77
C THR A 750 13.01 -8.35 -25.21
N LYS A 751 14.02 -7.53 -25.51
CA LYS A 751 14.58 -7.21 -26.83
C LYS A 751 13.91 -6.10 -27.63
N GLY A 752 14.75 -5.22 -28.16
CA GLY A 752 14.82 -4.93 -29.60
C GLY A 752 13.90 -3.87 -30.22
N LYS A 753 12.81 -3.40 -29.59
CA LYS A 753 11.92 -2.40 -30.25
C LYS A 753 11.73 -1.06 -29.56
N ILE A 754 12.29 -0.90 -28.37
CA ILE A 754 12.83 0.41 -27.99
C ILE A 754 14.26 0.13 -27.57
N VAL A 755 15.10 -0.18 -28.55
CA VAL A 755 16.49 0.28 -28.41
C VAL A 755 16.31 1.79 -28.26
N PRO A 756 16.70 2.43 -27.13
CA PRO A 756 16.77 3.88 -27.11
C PRO A 756 17.66 4.26 -28.28
N GLN A 757 17.03 4.63 -29.38
CA GLN A 757 17.73 5.11 -30.55
C GLN A 757 18.14 6.50 -30.13
N PHE A 758 19.39 6.59 -29.70
CA PHE A 758 20.03 7.87 -29.48
C PHE A 758 20.19 8.50 -30.86
N LEU A 759 19.19 9.27 -31.25
CA LEU A 759 19.15 9.96 -32.52
C LEU A 759 19.89 11.28 -32.36
N GLN A 760 20.60 11.68 -33.41
CA GLN A 760 21.18 13.02 -33.50
C GLN A 760 20.08 14.06 -33.73
N HIS A 761 19.05 13.69 -34.49
CA HIS A 761 17.87 14.51 -34.76
C HIS A 761 16.60 13.82 -34.27
N LEU A 762 15.82 14.51 -33.46
CA LEU A 762 14.63 14.02 -32.78
C LEU A 762 13.34 14.65 -33.29
N ASN A 763 13.40 15.75 -34.04
CA ASN A 763 12.21 16.40 -34.58
C ASN A 763 11.41 15.43 -35.49
N GLY A 764 10.12 15.27 -35.20
CA GLY A 764 9.22 14.31 -35.85
C GLY A 764 9.38 12.85 -35.40
N SER A 765 10.24 12.56 -34.41
CA SER A 765 10.45 11.18 -33.94
C SER A 765 9.33 10.70 -33.03
N GLU A 766 9.00 9.41 -33.10
CA GLU A 766 8.06 8.80 -32.17
C GLU A 766 8.64 8.78 -30.75
N VAL A 767 7.82 9.18 -29.76
CA VAL A 767 8.18 9.18 -28.35
C VAL A 767 7.11 8.46 -27.53
N TYR A 768 7.55 7.77 -26.48
CA TYR A 768 6.62 7.08 -25.60
C TYR A 768 6.19 8.00 -24.46
N ALA A 769 4.91 8.37 -24.47
CA ALA A 769 4.27 9.05 -23.34
C ALA A 769 3.57 8.05 -22.44
N TRP A 770 3.90 8.05 -21.15
CA TRP A 770 3.27 7.18 -20.17
C TRP A 770 2.01 7.81 -19.58
N SER A 771 1.11 6.97 -19.08
CA SER A 771 -0.15 7.37 -18.43
C SER A 771 0.03 8.27 -17.21
N ASN A 772 1.25 8.37 -16.65
CA ASN A 772 1.58 9.25 -15.55
C ASN A 772 2.09 10.65 -15.98
N GLY A 773 2.08 10.97 -17.27
CA GLY A 773 2.60 12.25 -17.78
C GLY A 773 4.08 12.24 -18.12
N GLY A 774 4.82 11.17 -17.86
CA GLY A 774 6.24 11.13 -18.21
C GLY A 774 6.46 10.88 -19.71
N VAL A 775 7.52 11.45 -20.25
CA VAL A 775 8.10 11.13 -21.57
C VAL A 775 9.60 11.01 -21.42
N ALA A 776 10.22 9.97 -21.98
CA ALA A 776 11.67 9.93 -22.13
C ALA A 776 12.07 10.15 -23.59
N ILE A 777 13.14 10.92 -23.77
CA ILE A 777 13.74 11.20 -25.06
C ILE A 777 15.22 10.80 -24.99
N TYR A 778 15.72 10.17 -26.07
CA TYR A 778 17.07 9.62 -26.15
C TYR A 778 17.84 10.34 -27.25
N TRP A 779 18.79 11.17 -26.85
CA TRP A 779 19.52 12.05 -27.76
C TRP A 779 21.01 11.69 -27.82
N LYS A 780 21.56 11.63 -29.03
CA LYS A 780 23.00 11.57 -29.24
C LYS A 780 23.51 12.97 -29.53
N SER A 781 24.24 13.55 -28.58
CA SER A 781 24.80 14.89 -28.75
C SER A 781 25.73 14.98 -29.96
N GLY A 782 26.00 16.21 -30.44
CA GLY A 782 27.01 16.45 -31.47
C GLY A 782 28.41 15.91 -31.11
N ARG A 783 28.68 15.69 -29.82
CA ARG A 783 29.92 15.07 -29.30
C ARG A 783 29.90 13.53 -29.26
N GLY A 784 28.78 12.92 -29.67
CA GLY A 784 28.58 11.47 -29.66
C GLY A 784 28.13 10.89 -28.32
N GLU A 785 27.91 11.72 -27.30
CA GLU A 785 27.45 11.29 -25.97
C GLU A 785 25.96 10.95 -25.99
N ASN A 786 25.59 9.85 -25.33
CA ASN A 786 24.21 9.40 -25.20
C ASN A 786 23.55 10.03 -23.97
N VAL A 787 22.56 10.89 -24.19
CA VAL A 787 21.87 11.67 -23.16
C VAL A 787 20.40 11.27 -23.11
N THR A 788 19.84 11.09 -21.92
CA THR A 788 18.41 10.75 -21.73
C THR A 788 17.71 11.86 -20.97
N PHE A 789 16.68 12.45 -21.56
CA PHE A 789 15.85 13.48 -20.91
C PHE A 789 14.55 12.86 -20.41
N ASN A 790 14.09 13.29 -19.23
CA ASN A 790 12.78 12.90 -18.69
C ASN A 790 11.89 14.13 -18.60
N LEU A 791 10.94 14.26 -19.52
CA LEU A 791 9.95 15.34 -19.51
C LEU A 791 8.72 14.92 -18.71
N HIS A 792 8.10 15.88 -18.04
CA HIS A 792 6.84 15.67 -17.32
C HIS A 792 5.76 16.58 -17.93
N ILE A 793 4.87 15.97 -18.71
CA ILE A 793 3.71 16.64 -19.29
C ILE A 793 2.63 16.82 -18.20
N PRO A 794 1.92 17.96 -18.18
CA PRO A 794 0.76 18.12 -17.32
C PRO A 794 -0.31 17.06 -17.65
N LEU A 795 -0.75 16.30 -16.63
CA LEU A 795 -1.77 15.25 -16.75
C LEU A 795 -3.08 15.74 -17.38
N SER A 796 -3.41 17.03 -17.22
CA SER A 796 -4.58 17.66 -17.84
C SER A 796 -4.53 17.69 -19.37
N SER A 797 -3.37 17.43 -19.96
CA SER A 797 -3.16 17.40 -21.41
C SER A 797 -3.26 15.98 -21.96
N LEU A 798 -3.19 14.94 -21.12
CA LEU A 798 -3.27 13.56 -21.57
C LEU A 798 -4.73 13.13 -21.68
N ASP A 799 -5.22 12.97 -22.91
CA ASP A 799 -6.41 12.18 -23.14
C ASP A 799 -6.04 10.69 -23.01
N LEU A 800 -6.73 9.98 -22.11
CA LEU A 800 -6.39 8.61 -21.70
C LEU A 800 -6.90 7.56 -22.70
N GLY A 801 -7.27 7.97 -23.92
CA GLY A 801 -7.56 7.08 -25.03
C GLY A 801 -6.36 6.20 -25.34
N LEU A 802 -6.55 4.89 -25.21
CA LEU A 802 -5.53 3.87 -25.44
C LEU A 802 -4.93 4.00 -26.86
N THR A 803 -3.61 3.82 -26.94
CA THR A 803 -2.79 3.47 -28.13
C THR A 803 -2.37 4.50 -29.17
N ALA A 804 -2.80 5.77 -29.15
CA ALA A 804 -2.37 6.67 -30.21
C ALA A 804 -0.86 7.01 -30.11
N GLN A 805 -0.15 6.91 -31.25
CA GLN A 805 1.27 7.22 -31.34
C GLN A 805 1.52 8.69 -31.00
N ARG A 806 2.73 9.00 -30.53
CA ARG A 806 3.11 10.37 -30.15
C ARG A 806 4.40 10.74 -30.83
N PHE A 807 4.46 11.94 -31.36
CA PHE A 807 5.60 12.46 -32.07
C PHE A 807 6.09 13.74 -31.38
N ILE A 808 7.40 13.88 -31.26
CA ILE A 808 8.04 15.05 -30.66
C ILE A 808 8.42 16.06 -31.73
N PHE A 809 8.09 17.32 -31.51
CA PHE A 809 8.43 18.41 -32.41
C PHE A 809 9.16 19.53 -31.67
N PHE A 810 10.25 20.01 -32.23
CA PHE A 810 11.00 21.15 -31.73
C PHE A 810 10.59 22.39 -32.52
N THR A 811 10.10 23.40 -31.81
CA THR A 811 9.50 24.60 -32.41
C THR A 811 10.13 25.86 -31.80
N PRO A 812 9.98 27.05 -32.43
CA PRO A 812 10.40 28.32 -31.83
C PRO A 812 9.78 28.61 -30.46
N HIS A 813 8.70 27.92 -30.10
CA HIS A 813 7.98 28.11 -28.85
C HIS A 813 8.29 27.05 -27.79
N GLY A 814 9.06 26.00 -28.11
CA GLY A 814 9.45 24.92 -27.19
C GLY A 814 9.33 23.54 -27.83
N ILE A 815 9.16 22.51 -26.99
CA ILE A 815 8.96 21.12 -27.41
C ILE A 815 7.47 20.82 -27.40
N ASP A 816 6.91 20.46 -28.55
CA ASP A 816 5.51 20.08 -28.72
C ASP A 816 5.40 18.56 -28.87
N LEU A 817 4.35 17.98 -28.30
CA LEU A 817 4.01 16.58 -28.52
C LEU A 817 2.72 16.53 -29.32
N GLN A 818 2.72 15.83 -30.43
CA GLN A 818 1.55 15.70 -31.29
C GLN A 818 1.14 14.24 -31.40
N ASP A 819 -0.14 13.97 -31.64
CA ASP A 819 -0.58 12.65 -32.05
C ASP A 819 -0.32 12.38 -33.54
N GLU A 820 -0.68 11.19 -34.00
CA GLU A 820 -0.66 10.77 -35.40
C GLU A 820 -1.49 11.64 -36.35
N THR A 821 -2.42 12.47 -35.84
CA THR A 821 -3.19 13.43 -36.66
C THR A 821 -2.54 14.82 -36.72
N GLY A 822 -1.40 15.01 -36.05
CA GLY A 822 -0.76 16.32 -35.89
C GLY A 822 -1.43 17.20 -34.84
N THR A 823 -2.37 16.66 -34.05
CA THR A 823 -3.05 17.43 -33.00
C THR A 823 -2.13 17.55 -31.78
N PRO A 824 -1.84 18.76 -31.30
CA PRO A 824 -0.87 18.96 -30.23
C PRO A 824 -1.46 18.73 -28.82
N TYR A 825 -0.69 18.04 -27.97
CA TYR A 825 -0.93 17.81 -26.54
C TYR A 825 -0.58 19.04 -25.71
N ARG A 826 -1.30 20.13 -25.95
CA ARG A 826 -1.18 21.36 -25.17
C ARG A 826 -2.20 21.32 -24.02
N THR A 827 -1.81 21.82 -22.85
CA THR A 827 -2.75 21.97 -21.72
C THR A 827 -4.01 22.70 -22.19
N GLN A 828 -5.19 22.12 -22.00
CA GLN A 828 -6.48 22.73 -22.36
C GLN A 828 -6.55 24.20 -21.91
N GLN A 829 -7.21 25.00 -22.75
CA GLN A 829 -7.44 26.46 -22.69
C GLN A 829 -7.89 27.05 -21.33
N GLY A 830 -8.14 26.23 -20.29
CA GLY A 830 -8.75 26.68 -19.04
C GLY A 830 -7.79 27.27 -18.00
N THR A 831 -6.51 26.89 -17.86
CA THR A 831 -5.73 27.33 -16.68
C THR A 831 -4.60 28.31 -16.94
N LEU A 832 -4.12 28.50 -18.16
CA LEU A 832 -2.79 29.09 -18.39
C LEU A 832 -2.75 30.21 -19.45
N GLY A 833 -3.91 30.67 -19.92
CA GLY A 833 -4.01 31.75 -20.92
C GLY A 833 -3.69 31.32 -22.36
N HIS A 834 -3.98 32.20 -23.32
CA HIS A 834 -3.97 31.99 -24.78
C HIS A 834 -2.60 31.67 -25.43
N ARG A 835 -1.55 31.29 -24.68
CA ARG A 835 -0.16 31.32 -25.19
C ARG A 835 0.69 30.06 -25.04
N ASN A 836 0.15 28.92 -24.59
CA ASN A 836 0.94 27.68 -24.64
C ASN A 836 0.98 27.15 -26.08
N LEU A 837 1.96 27.65 -26.85
CA LEU A 837 2.22 27.28 -28.24
C LEU A 837 3.02 25.96 -28.37
N ALA A 838 3.42 25.36 -27.25
CA ALA A 838 4.11 24.07 -27.17
C ALA A 838 3.76 23.32 -25.87
N THR A 839 3.82 21.98 -25.88
CA THR A 839 3.64 21.11 -24.71
C THR A 839 4.60 21.43 -23.55
N VAL A 840 5.88 21.66 -23.87
CA VAL A 840 6.91 22.16 -22.95
C VAL A 840 7.46 23.47 -23.52
N PRO A 841 6.99 24.63 -23.02
CA PRO A 841 7.44 25.94 -23.49
C PRO A 841 8.97 26.13 -23.46
N VAL A 842 9.52 26.90 -24.41
CA VAL A 842 10.95 27.18 -24.56
C VAL A 842 11.58 27.78 -23.29
N CYS A 843 10.82 28.57 -22.54
CA CYS A 843 11.25 29.13 -21.26
C CYS A 843 11.42 28.09 -20.14
N ARG A 844 11.01 26.84 -20.34
CA ARG A 844 11.13 25.75 -19.35
C ARG A 844 12.29 24.81 -19.58
N LEU A 845 12.89 24.82 -20.76
CA LEU A 845 13.80 23.75 -21.17
C LEU A 845 14.96 23.60 -20.18
N ASN A 846 15.50 24.72 -19.71
CA ASN A 846 16.59 24.73 -18.74
C ASN A 846 16.19 24.20 -17.33
N ASP A 847 14.94 24.31 -16.93
CA ASP A 847 14.52 24.04 -15.54
C ASP A 847 13.61 22.80 -15.40
N CYS A 848 13.26 22.15 -16.52
CA CYS A 848 12.30 21.05 -16.52
C CYS A 848 12.90 19.68 -16.13
N GLN A 849 14.20 19.62 -15.85
CA GLN A 849 14.90 18.41 -15.41
C GLN A 849 15.14 18.44 -13.89
N ASP A 850 15.11 17.26 -13.25
CA ASP A 850 15.42 17.13 -11.82
C ASP A 850 16.91 17.36 -11.50
N ASP A 851 17.79 17.17 -12.49
CA ASP A 851 19.24 17.41 -12.43
C ASP A 851 19.58 18.74 -13.12
N SER A 852 20.21 19.66 -12.39
CA SER A 852 20.58 20.99 -12.89
C SER A 852 21.57 20.96 -14.06
N THR A 853 22.32 19.86 -14.22
CA THR A 853 23.27 19.70 -15.35
C THR A 853 22.57 19.31 -16.65
N MET A 854 21.34 18.77 -16.57
CA MET A 854 20.60 18.26 -17.72
C MET A 854 19.79 19.35 -18.43
N GLY A 855 19.46 20.45 -17.75
CA GLY A 855 18.76 21.59 -18.33
C GLY A 855 19.48 22.22 -19.52
N PRO A 856 20.74 22.65 -19.36
CA PRO A 856 21.55 23.20 -20.45
C PRO A 856 21.70 22.25 -21.63
N ARG A 857 21.78 20.94 -21.38
CA ARG A 857 21.84 19.90 -22.42
C ARG A 857 20.54 19.80 -23.22
N LEU A 858 19.40 20.03 -22.59
CA LEU A 858 18.11 20.05 -23.28
C LEU A 858 17.94 21.32 -24.13
N VAL A 859 18.50 22.44 -23.66
CA VAL A 859 18.61 23.67 -24.46
C VAL A 859 19.49 23.43 -25.68
N GLU A 860 20.68 22.83 -25.50
CA GLU A 860 21.59 22.45 -26.60
C GLU A 860 20.87 21.60 -27.66
N LEU A 861 20.11 20.58 -27.24
CA LEU A 861 19.27 19.79 -28.14
C LEU A 861 18.24 20.67 -28.88
N TRP A 862 17.51 21.53 -28.16
CA TRP A 862 16.49 22.38 -28.80
C TRP A 862 17.09 23.38 -29.80
N GLU A 863 18.23 24.00 -29.49
CA GLU A 863 18.94 24.91 -30.40
C GLU A 863 19.42 24.15 -31.65
N GLN A 864 19.93 22.93 -31.48
CA GLN A 864 20.32 22.06 -32.59
C GLN A 864 19.15 21.72 -33.51
N GLU A 865 17.98 21.39 -32.97
CA GLU A 865 16.81 20.99 -33.76
C GLU A 865 16.11 22.17 -34.44
N THR A 866 16.19 23.36 -33.87
CA THR A 866 15.48 24.56 -34.37
C THR A 866 16.38 25.52 -35.16
N ASN A 867 17.69 25.40 -35.01
CA ASN A 867 18.69 26.36 -35.48
C ASN A 867 18.45 27.79 -34.96
N LEU A 868 17.85 27.89 -33.77
CA LEU A 868 17.61 29.14 -33.06
C LEU A 868 18.53 29.23 -31.86
N CYS A 869 18.92 30.44 -31.49
CA CYS A 869 19.58 30.68 -30.21
C CYS A 869 18.51 30.84 -29.12
N TRP A 870 18.59 30.03 -28.08
CA TRP A 870 17.69 30.06 -26.94
C TRP A 870 17.75 31.42 -26.23
N GLU A 871 18.94 31.98 -26.07
CA GLU A 871 19.13 33.30 -25.46
C GLU A 871 18.46 34.42 -26.24
N VAL A 872 18.58 34.41 -27.57
CA VAL A 872 17.92 35.38 -28.45
C VAL A 872 16.40 35.17 -28.41
N THR A 873 15.93 33.92 -28.42
CA THR A 873 14.50 33.58 -28.36
C THR A 873 13.86 34.06 -27.05
N ILE A 874 14.48 33.76 -25.90
CA ILE A 874 14.03 34.23 -24.59
C ILE A 874 14.17 35.75 -24.48
N GLY A 875 15.25 36.33 -25.00
CA GLY A 875 15.47 37.77 -25.04
C GLY A 875 14.35 38.48 -25.81
N ASN A 876 13.97 37.97 -26.98
CA ASN A 876 12.89 38.52 -27.80
C ASN A 876 11.52 38.43 -27.12
N MET A 877 11.30 37.46 -26.23
CA MET A 877 10.11 37.43 -25.38
C MET A 877 10.07 38.56 -24.35
N ALA A 878 11.22 39.13 -23.99
CA ALA A 878 11.37 40.12 -22.91
C ALA A 878 11.54 41.58 -23.41
N LEU A 879 11.67 41.82 -24.72
CA LEU A 879 12.01 43.14 -25.24
C LEU A 879 10.80 44.11 -25.29
N THR A 880 10.81 45.09 -24.39
CA THR A 880 10.49 46.49 -24.70
C THR A 880 11.81 47.26 -24.76
N GLN A 881 12.11 47.91 -25.88
CA GLN A 881 13.39 48.61 -26.10
C GLN A 881 13.51 49.82 -25.17
N ASN A 882 14.22 49.66 -24.05
CA ASN A 882 14.66 50.77 -23.21
C ASN A 882 16.17 50.97 -23.37
N ASN A 883 16.59 52.20 -23.67
CA ASN A 883 17.97 52.58 -24.03
C ASN A 883 18.95 52.66 -22.84
N GLN A 884 18.78 51.88 -21.77
CA GLN A 884 19.76 51.91 -20.67
C GLN A 884 21.04 51.17 -21.07
N THR A 885 22.19 51.82 -20.89
CA THR A 885 23.51 51.20 -21.08
C THR A 885 23.66 50.01 -20.12
N PRO A 886 23.87 48.78 -20.62
CA PRO A 886 24.01 47.60 -19.78
C PRO A 886 25.31 47.67 -18.96
N ILE A 887 25.27 47.15 -17.73
CA ILE A 887 26.46 46.96 -16.90
C ILE A 887 27.44 46.06 -17.66
N ALA A 888 28.72 46.42 -17.70
CA ALA A 888 29.73 45.64 -18.40
C ALA A 888 29.84 44.21 -17.82
N ALA A 889 29.95 43.19 -18.67
CA ALA A 889 30.01 41.78 -18.25
C ALA A 889 31.09 41.50 -17.18
N ARG A 890 32.22 42.22 -17.26
CA ARG A 890 33.33 42.16 -16.29
C ARG A 890 32.94 42.48 -14.84
N TYR A 891 31.81 43.14 -14.62
CA TYR A 891 31.27 43.42 -13.29
C TYR A 891 30.70 42.16 -12.62
N PHE A 892 30.29 41.16 -13.41
CA PHE A 892 29.68 39.91 -12.93
C PHE A 892 30.69 38.77 -12.87
N HIS A 893 31.89 39.03 -12.32
CA HIS A 893 32.94 38.02 -12.24
C HIS A 893 32.70 37.01 -11.10
N GLY A 894 33.09 35.74 -11.31
CA GLY A 894 33.00 34.67 -10.31
C GLY A 894 32.09 33.52 -10.72
N SER A 895 32.04 32.48 -9.90
CA SER A 895 31.16 31.32 -10.10
C SER A 895 29.71 31.71 -9.81
N SER A 896 28.88 31.86 -10.85
CA SER A 896 27.47 32.23 -10.68
C SER A 896 26.67 31.10 -10.05
N LEU A 897 26.02 31.37 -8.92
CA LEU A 897 25.05 30.47 -8.31
C LEU A 897 23.66 30.67 -8.93
N GLY A 898 22.96 29.56 -9.22
CA GLY A 898 21.56 29.57 -9.67
C GLY A 898 20.58 29.88 -8.53
N LEU A 899 19.26 29.89 -8.80
CA LEU A 899 18.26 30.00 -7.72
C LEU A 899 18.23 28.75 -6.84
N VAL A 900 17.89 28.92 -5.55
CA VAL A 900 17.73 27.79 -4.64
C VAL A 900 16.56 26.91 -5.09
N HIS A 901 16.82 25.63 -5.36
CA HIS A 901 15.80 24.66 -5.75
C HIS A 901 15.06 24.08 -4.54
N LEU A 902 13.76 23.80 -4.67
CA LEU A 902 12.93 23.24 -3.59
C LEU A 902 13.37 21.86 -3.08
N GLY A 903 14.12 21.12 -3.90
CA GLY A 903 14.65 19.81 -3.55
C GLY A 903 15.88 19.85 -2.65
N TRP A 904 16.56 21.00 -2.56
CA TRP A 904 17.81 21.13 -1.83
C TRP A 904 17.54 21.25 -0.34
N LYS A 905 17.93 20.20 0.40
CA LYS A 905 17.73 20.08 1.85
C LYS A 905 18.99 19.75 2.64
N LYS A 906 20.09 19.42 1.95
CA LYS A 906 21.38 19.20 2.61
C LYS A 906 21.97 20.56 2.93
N ALA A 907 22.40 20.76 4.17
CA ALA A 907 23.09 21.99 4.58
C ALA A 907 24.26 22.31 3.64
N SER A 908 25.01 21.30 3.20
CA SER A 908 26.12 21.47 2.25
C SER A 908 25.73 22.03 0.87
N LEU A 909 24.48 21.83 0.41
CA LEU A 909 23.99 22.40 -0.85
C LEU A 909 23.42 23.81 -0.67
N LEU A 910 23.06 24.18 0.56
CA LEU A 910 22.52 25.49 0.92
C LEU A 910 23.61 26.44 1.44
N GLN A 911 24.73 25.91 1.94
CA GLN A 911 25.88 26.67 2.44
C GLN A 911 26.34 27.80 1.50
N PRO A 912 26.44 27.61 0.17
CA PRO A 912 26.82 28.69 -0.73
C PRO A 912 25.86 29.90 -0.70
N TYR A 913 24.61 29.69 -0.28
CA TYR A 913 23.54 30.69 -0.21
C TYR A 913 23.34 31.29 1.18
N GLU A 914 24.07 30.81 2.19
CA GLU A 914 24.05 31.39 3.54
C GLU A 914 24.77 32.75 3.57
N ASN A 915 25.69 32.97 2.62
CA ASN A 915 26.40 34.22 2.43
C ASN A 915 25.62 35.19 1.55
N THR A 916 26.04 36.46 1.58
CA THR A 916 25.58 37.53 0.70
C THR A 916 25.67 37.11 -0.78
N PRO A 917 24.58 37.22 -1.57
CA PRO A 917 24.61 36.92 -3.00
C PRO A 917 25.63 37.80 -3.73
N LEU A 918 26.52 37.18 -4.51
CA LEU A 918 27.52 37.90 -5.31
C LEU A 918 26.88 38.51 -6.56
N PRO A 919 27.48 39.56 -7.17
CA PRO A 919 26.93 40.18 -8.36
C PRO A 919 26.64 39.24 -9.53
N ALA A 920 27.32 38.09 -9.62
CA ALA A 920 27.09 37.08 -10.66
C ALA A 920 25.94 36.10 -10.36
N ASP A 921 25.40 36.10 -9.13
CA ASP A 921 24.42 35.11 -8.66
C ASP A 921 22.99 35.45 -9.11
N ALA A 922 22.19 34.42 -9.38
CA ALA A 922 20.77 34.61 -9.71
C ALA A 922 19.98 35.28 -8.57
N LEU A 923 20.31 34.94 -7.31
CA LEU A 923 19.70 35.56 -6.13
C LEU A 923 19.98 37.06 -6.04
N TRP A 924 21.13 37.52 -6.55
CA TRP A 924 21.49 38.93 -6.52
C TRP A 924 20.54 39.77 -7.38
N LEU A 925 20.13 39.29 -8.56
CA LEU A 925 19.12 39.97 -9.38
C LEU A 925 17.74 40.02 -8.71
N VAL A 926 17.36 38.97 -7.99
CA VAL A 926 16.12 38.98 -7.19
C VAL A 926 16.23 40.01 -6.06
N TRP A 927 17.37 40.05 -5.36
CA TRP A 927 17.64 41.04 -4.32
C TRP A 927 17.62 42.47 -4.85
N MET A 928 18.26 42.75 -5.97
CA MET A 928 18.25 44.07 -6.62
C MET A 928 16.84 44.50 -7.05
N CYS A 929 16.00 43.55 -7.49
CA CYS A 929 14.59 43.83 -7.74
C CYS A 929 13.85 44.20 -6.44
N LEU A 930 14.10 43.49 -5.34
CA LEU A 930 13.52 43.83 -4.04
C LEU A 930 13.98 45.21 -3.56
N GLN A 931 15.26 45.53 -3.69
CA GLN A 931 15.78 46.85 -3.34
C GLN A 931 15.12 47.98 -4.15
N ARG A 932 14.84 47.74 -5.43
CA ARG A 932 14.21 48.75 -6.29
C ARG A 932 12.73 48.99 -5.97
N TYR A 933 11.96 47.93 -5.73
CA TYR A 933 10.49 48.03 -5.64
C TYR A 933 9.94 47.85 -4.21
N TRP A 934 10.72 47.26 -3.31
CA TRP A 934 10.40 47.04 -1.89
C TRP A 934 11.59 47.40 -0.96
N PRO A 935 12.21 48.60 -1.09
CA PRO A 935 13.40 48.96 -0.32
C PRO A 935 13.18 48.89 1.19
N ASN A 936 11.97 49.22 1.65
CA ASN A 936 11.58 49.22 3.07
C ASN A 936 10.78 47.97 3.47
N GLY A 937 10.80 46.92 2.64
CA GLY A 937 9.91 45.77 2.78
C GLY A 937 8.47 46.11 2.37
N GLY A 938 7.50 45.46 3.01
CA GLY A 938 6.07 45.71 2.78
C GLY A 938 5.33 44.50 2.22
N ILE A 939 4.26 44.76 1.46
CA ILE A 939 3.41 43.72 0.87
C ILE A 939 3.90 43.39 -0.53
N LEU A 940 4.17 42.11 -0.77
CA LEU A 940 4.57 41.53 -2.04
C LEU A 940 3.57 40.43 -2.43
N PHE A 941 3.02 40.51 -3.64
CA PHE A 941 2.06 39.53 -4.13
C PHE A 941 2.69 38.58 -5.15
N ILE A 942 2.52 37.28 -4.93
CA ILE A 942 2.96 36.20 -5.82
C ILE A 942 1.70 35.57 -6.45
N GLY A 943 1.38 35.99 -7.66
CA GLY A 943 0.31 35.43 -8.48
C GLY A 943 0.53 35.69 -9.96
N ASP A 944 -0.19 35.00 -10.83
CA ASP A 944 -0.12 35.23 -12.27
C ASP A 944 -0.55 36.67 -12.60
N PRO A 945 0.34 37.55 -13.10
CA PRO A 945 0.01 38.96 -13.35
C PRO A 945 -1.12 39.14 -14.37
N LEU A 946 -1.31 38.19 -15.29
CA LEU A 946 -2.42 38.25 -16.26
C LEU A 946 -3.78 37.99 -15.59
N LYS A 947 -3.78 37.20 -14.52
CA LYS A 947 -4.99 36.90 -13.76
C LYS A 947 -5.26 37.89 -12.63
N TRP A 948 -4.24 38.66 -12.27
CA TRP A 948 -4.28 39.69 -11.23
C TRP A 948 -3.75 41.03 -11.76
N PRO A 949 -4.30 41.57 -12.86
CA PRO A 949 -3.76 42.76 -13.52
C PRO A 949 -3.83 44.02 -12.65
N LEU A 950 -4.74 44.05 -11.67
CA LEU A 950 -4.93 45.18 -10.75
C LEU A 950 -3.93 45.20 -9.59
N ARG A 951 -3.12 44.15 -9.39
CA ARG A 951 -2.15 44.05 -8.29
C ARG A 951 -0.84 44.70 -8.72
N THR A 952 -0.66 45.98 -8.37
CA THR A 952 0.58 46.74 -8.64
C THR A 952 1.78 46.23 -7.82
N ASP A 953 1.51 45.53 -6.73
CA ASP A 953 2.45 44.86 -5.84
C ASP A 953 2.83 43.43 -6.28
N ASN A 954 2.49 43.04 -7.52
CA ASN A 954 2.80 41.72 -8.05
C ASN A 954 4.31 41.58 -8.37
N PHE A 955 4.98 40.66 -7.67
CA PHE A 955 6.41 40.38 -7.84
C PHE A 955 6.77 40.06 -9.28
N TRP A 956 6.00 39.22 -9.98
CA TRP A 956 6.35 38.82 -11.35
C TRP A 956 6.21 39.95 -12.35
N ALA A 957 5.26 40.86 -12.14
CA ALA A 957 5.15 42.06 -12.95
C ALA A 957 6.39 42.96 -12.77
N LYS A 958 6.77 43.22 -11.51
CA LYS A 958 7.94 44.05 -11.17
C LYS A 958 9.27 43.41 -11.56
N PHE A 959 9.40 42.10 -11.42
CA PHE A 959 10.62 41.41 -11.80
C PHE A 959 10.81 41.36 -13.33
N ARG A 960 9.73 41.25 -14.10
CA ARG A 960 9.81 41.40 -15.57
C ARG A 960 10.17 42.83 -15.97
N GLU A 961 9.52 43.83 -15.36
CA GLU A 961 9.83 45.25 -15.56
C GLU A 961 11.31 45.54 -15.25
N PHE A 962 11.82 44.96 -14.16
CA PHE A 962 13.22 45.04 -13.74
C PHE A 962 14.19 44.50 -14.79
N LEU A 963 13.93 43.27 -15.30
CA LEU A 963 14.78 42.61 -16.29
C LEU A 963 14.67 43.23 -17.68
N ALA A 964 13.50 43.76 -18.05
CA ALA A 964 13.26 44.43 -19.32
C ALA A 964 13.99 45.78 -19.43
N GLY A 965 14.39 46.38 -18.30
CA GLY A 965 15.14 47.64 -18.27
C GLY A 965 16.53 47.59 -18.94
N GLY A 966 17.02 46.42 -19.38
CA GLY A 966 18.26 46.28 -20.16
C GLY A 966 19.56 46.43 -19.36
N LYS A 967 19.53 47.12 -18.21
CA LYS A 967 20.69 47.36 -17.33
C LYS A 967 21.49 46.09 -16.99
N TYR A 968 20.82 44.96 -16.79
CA TYR A 968 21.45 43.70 -16.35
C TYR A 968 21.57 42.65 -17.47
N ARG A 969 21.45 43.05 -18.74
CA ARG A 969 21.43 42.11 -19.87
C ARG A 969 22.72 41.27 -20.01
N ASN A 970 23.84 41.78 -19.51
CA ASN A 970 25.13 41.08 -19.50
C ASN A 970 25.35 40.18 -18.27
N HIS A 971 24.36 40.05 -17.37
CA HIS A 971 24.47 39.19 -16.19
C HIS A 971 24.41 37.71 -16.59
N PRO A 972 25.27 36.81 -16.06
CA PRO A 972 25.35 35.42 -16.50
C PRO A 972 24.04 34.64 -16.29
N GLN A 973 23.28 34.98 -15.26
CA GLN A 973 21.96 34.40 -14.98
C GLN A 973 20.77 35.19 -15.56
N TYR A 974 21.01 36.18 -16.43
CA TYR A 974 19.93 37.01 -17.01
C TYR A 974 18.92 36.16 -17.78
N THR A 975 19.39 35.34 -18.73
CA THR A 975 18.53 34.55 -19.59
C THR A 975 17.73 33.49 -18.82
N PRO A 976 18.34 32.66 -17.92
CA PRO A 976 17.59 31.75 -17.07
C PRO A 976 16.54 32.45 -16.20
N LEU A 977 16.86 33.59 -15.60
CA LEU A 977 15.90 34.32 -14.76
C LEU A 977 14.79 34.99 -15.55
N SER A 978 15.08 35.46 -16.76
CA SER A 978 14.07 36.00 -17.67
C SER A 978 13.10 34.89 -18.09
N ALA A 979 13.62 33.73 -18.51
CA ALA A 979 12.82 32.55 -18.81
C ALA A 979 11.96 32.14 -17.61
N TRP A 980 12.56 32.05 -16.42
CA TRP A 980 11.88 31.76 -15.18
C TRP A 980 10.77 32.78 -14.89
N ALA A 981 11.02 34.09 -15.04
CA ALA A 981 10.02 35.13 -14.81
C ALA A 981 8.80 35.01 -15.76
N HIS A 982 9.02 34.53 -16.98
CA HIS A 982 7.97 34.37 -17.99
C HIS A 982 7.15 33.08 -17.84
N ASP A 983 7.71 32.00 -17.26
CA ASP A 983 6.97 30.76 -17.04
C ASP A 983 6.00 30.85 -15.84
N MET A 984 4.80 31.39 -16.04
CA MET A 984 3.77 31.43 -14.98
C MET A 984 3.10 30.10 -14.72
N THR A 985 3.38 29.10 -15.55
CA THR A 985 2.65 27.84 -15.56
C THR A 985 3.30 26.81 -14.64
N HIS A 986 4.46 27.12 -14.04
CA HIS A 986 5.25 26.15 -13.25
C HIS A 986 4.66 25.93 -11.86
N PRO A 987 4.20 24.71 -11.53
CA PRO A 987 3.39 24.45 -10.33
C PRO A 987 4.16 24.67 -9.03
N ARG A 988 5.50 24.70 -9.09
CA ARG A 988 6.37 24.86 -7.92
C ARG A 988 6.97 26.27 -7.79
N LYS A 989 6.70 27.17 -8.73
CA LYS A 989 7.37 28.48 -8.83
C LYS A 989 7.14 29.37 -7.60
N THR A 990 5.90 29.44 -7.10
CA THR A 990 5.56 30.21 -5.89
C THR A 990 6.33 29.71 -4.67
N ALA A 991 6.43 28.39 -4.50
CA ALA A 991 7.16 27.80 -3.39
C ALA A 991 8.68 28.05 -3.54
N GLN A 992 9.22 27.95 -4.76
CA GLN A 992 10.63 28.21 -5.02
C GLN A 992 10.98 29.68 -4.79
N LEU A 993 10.18 30.62 -5.31
CA LEU A 993 10.37 32.05 -5.03
C LEU A 993 10.33 32.31 -3.53
N LYS A 994 9.33 31.78 -2.81
CA LYS A 994 9.26 31.90 -1.35
C LYS A 994 10.56 31.43 -0.68
N ARG A 995 11.07 30.27 -1.10
CA ARG A 995 12.32 29.71 -0.58
C ARG A 995 13.52 30.64 -0.84
N ASN A 996 13.59 31.26 -2.01
CA ASN A 996 14.64 32.23 -2.34
C ASN A 996 14.49 33.53 -1.54
N LEU A 997 13.25 34.01 -1.34
CA LEU A 997 12.97 35.19 -0.51
C LEU A 997 13.41 35.00 0.95
N GLU A 998 13.32 33.78 1.51
CA GLU A 998 13.79 33.46 2.86
C GLU A 998 15.30 33.71 3.08
N PHE A 999 16.10 33.73 2.00
CA PHE A 999 17.53 34.07 2.08
C PHE A 999 17.78 35.59 1.99
N LEU A 1000 16.88 36.32 1.33
CA LEU A 1000 17.07 37.74 1.00
C LEU A 1000 16.39 38.68 2.01
N CYS A 1001 15.34 38.20 2.68
CA CYS A 1001 14.53 38.98 3.62
C CYS A 1001 13.79 38.05 4.61
N THR A 1002 13.29 38.63 5.70
CA THR A 1002 12.41 37.92 6.63
C THR A 1002 10.98 38.00 6.13
N ILE A 1003 10.33 36.84 5.93
CA ILE A 1003 8.89 36.78 5.63
C ILE A 1003 8.13 36.89 6.96
N ILE A 1004 7.53 38.06 7.21
CA ILE A 1004 6.81 38.40 8.45
C ILE A 1004 5.47 37.65 8.51
N SER A 1005 4.72 37.64 7.41
CA SER A 1005 3.44 36.94 7.34
C SER A 1005 3.14 36.44 5.92
N GLN A 1006 2.25 35.45 5.84
CA GLN A 1006 1.80 34.87 4.58
C GLN A 1006 0.27 34.72 4.60
N LYS A 1007 -0.39 35.21 3.55
CA LYS A 1007 -1.82 35.07 3.33
C LYS A 1007 -2.10 34.48 1.94
N LYS A 1008 -2.90 33.42 1.88
CA LYS A 1008 -3.41 32.92 0.59
C LYS A 1008 -4.58 33.79 0.15
N VAL A 1009 -4.51 34.29 -1.08
CA VAL A 1009 -5.58 35.10 -1.68
C VAL A 1009 -6.23 34.28 -2.78
N GLN A 1010 -7.55 34.25 -2.83
CA GLN A 1010 -8.30 33.58 -3.89
C GLN A 1010 -9.24 34.60 -4.54
N CYS A 1011 -9.27 34.63 -5.87
CA CYS A 1011 -10.27 35.38 -6.64
C CYS A 1011 -11.02 34.43 -7.56
N ARG A 1012 -12.26 34.77 -7.90
CA ARG A 1012 -13.06 34.02 -8.88
C ARG A 1012 -12.60 34.37 -10.30
N ASP A 1013 -12.37 33.34 -11.10
CA ASP A 1013 -12.11 33.49 -12.53
C ASP A 1013 -13.44 33.69 -13.27
N HIS A 1014 -13.90 34.93 -13.34
CA HIS A 1014 -15.18 35.25 -13.99
C HIS A 1014 -15.20 34.88 -15.48
N ALA A 1015 -14.05 34.92 -16.16
CA ALA A 1015 -13.94 34.56 -17.57
C ALA A 1015 -14.12 33.05 -17.77
N ARG A 1016 -13.40 32.21 -17.01
CA ARG A 1016 -13.63 30.75 -17.04
C ARG A 1016 -14.99 30.35 -16.54
N ARG A 1017 -15.54 31.03 -15.53
CA ARG A 1017 -16.89 30.73 -15.05
C ARG A 1017 -17.92 30.87 -16.18
N ARG A 1018 -17.72 31.83 -17.09
CA ARG A 1018 -18.57 31.99 -18.29
C ARG A 1018 -18.36 30.89 -19.32
N ILE A 1019 -17.12 30.43 -19.53
CA ILE A 1019 -16.78 29.43 -20.56
C ILE A 1019 -17.09 27.99 -20.10
N GLU A 1020 -16.69 27.64 -18.87
CA GLU A 1020 -16.73 26.27 -18.36
C GLU A 1020 -17.95 25.99 -17.46
N ASN A 1021 -18.77 27.02 -17.18
CA ASN A 1021 -19.89 26.98 -16.22
C ASN A 1021 -19.51 26.40 -14.84
N LYS A 1022 -18.26 26.60 -14.41
CA LYS A 1022 -17.68 26.12 -13.14
C LYS A 1022 -17.09 27.30 -12.36
N ASP A 1023 -17.30 27.34 -11.04
CA ASP A 1023 -16.70 28.36 -10.17
C ASP A 1023 -15.21 28.05 -9.97
N VAL A 1024 -14.37 28.57 -10.86
CA VAL A 1024 -12.92 28.38 -10.80
C VAL A 1024 -12.31 29.48 -9.93
N LYS A 1025 -11.57 29.09 -8.89
CA LYS A 1025 -10.80 30.01 -8.05
C LYS A 1025 -9.34 30.07 -8.52
N ILE A 1026 -8.86 31.28 -8.77
CA ILE A 1026 -7.44 31.56 -9.02
C ILE A 1026 -6.78 31.84 -7.67
N ALA A 1027 -5.68 31.15 -7.39
CA ALA A 1027 -4.91 31.36 -6.17
C ALA A 1027 -3.72 32.30 -6.40
N GLY A 1028 -3.46 33.16 -5.41
CA GLY A 1028 -2.25 33.94 -5.24
C GLY A 1028 -1.76 33.86 -3.79
N THR A 1029 -0.54 34.30 -3.54
CA THR A 1029 0.06 34.36 -2.20
C THR A 1029 0.56 35.76 -1.93
N GLU A 1030 0.02 36.39 -0.89
CA GLU A 1030 0.47 37.67 -0.38
C GLU A 1030 1.48 37.42 0.75
N LEU A 1031 2.64 38.06 0.67
CA LEU A 1031 3.70 38.00 1.65
C LEU A 1031 3.93 39.40 2.22
N SER A 1032 3.96 39.51 3.54
CA SER A 1032 4.55 40.68 4.19
C SER A 1032 6.02 40.35 4.44
N ILE A 1033 6.92 41.15 3.87
CA ILE A 1033 8.37 40.98 3.98
C ILE A 1033 9.00 42.14 4.74
N SER A 1034 10.09 41.86 5.47
CA SER A 1034 10.94 42.90 6.04
C SER A 1034 11.69 43.66 4.93
N THR A 1035 12.33 44.76 5.31
CA THR A 1035 13.42 45.37 4.54
C THR A 1035 14.36 44.26 4.04
N PRO A 1036 14.70 44.21 2.74
CA PRO A 1036 15.70 43.27 2.24
C PRO A 1036 17.00 43.51 3.00
N ARG A 1037 17.70 42.42 3.31
CA ARG A 1037 18.95 42.44 4.09
C ARG A 1037 19.90 43.51 3.55
N SER A 1038 20.26 44.48 4.40
CA SER A 1038 21.12 45.62 4.08
C SER A 1038 22.61 45.30 4.31
N ASP A 1039 22.90 44.25 5.08
CA ASP A 1039 24.20 43.59 5.21
C ASP A 1039 24.69 42.96 3.88
N ILE A 1040 23.83 42.95 2.85
CA ILE A 1040 24.17 42.57 1.47
C ILE A 1040 24.78 43.74 0.68
N ALA A 1041 24.78 44.98 1.21
CA ALA A 1041 25.32 46.15 0.54
C ALA A 1041 26.86 46.28 0.69
N PHE A 1042 27.56 45.93 -0.40
CA PHE A 1042 28.96 46.23 -0.78
C PHE A 1042 30.10 46.00 0.26
N VAL A 1043 30.87 44.94 -0.01
CA VAL A 1043 32.35 45.02 -0.13
C VAL A 1043 32.68 45.24 -1.61
#